data_AF-A0A7T7UWP6-F1
#
_entry.id   AF-A0A7T7UWP6-F1
#
_cell.length_a   1.000
_cell.length_b   1.000
_cell.length_c   1.000
_cell.angle_alpha   90.00
_cell.angle_beta   90.00
_cell.angle_gamma   90.00
#
_symmetry.space_group_name_H-M   'P 1'
#
loop_
_entity.id
_entity.type
_entity.pdbx_description
1 polymer ?
#
loop_
_entity_poly.entity_id
_entity_poly.type
_entity_poly.pdbx_seq_one_letter_code
_entity_poly.pdbx_strand_id
1 'polypeptide(L)'
;MKQILLVTSLLGFITSEAQTILPDNFPVIDKKINESGLHYIIHPVNDNSRAEIRLIISAGSLMETPEQAGGAHFLEHLVFKKSLFGNLEKLGVKLERDFNASTHYESTIYKISVPNTTENIGMCLEIFRKNIFSDLFSNVSKDDIEKEKNVIIQELRDRGNEGPFYHEKIGNSVFRNKLPGGTEADIRKINKASLESYFRKWYTTGNAHIVIVGDINTSATEKKIISLFKDTTLSHHQSVNNPAIDYASLIPKQNVFSIQQGKQKTLSIDWIAVTQKKTEDLKNTLIQKLYTELIRQNIAHTGLQNITFFDDWFLGNIFHSGFEIRAKDKASLHKTYEQLGALSEQVKKTEIQQELFDTIKQKVIKNTFTPVPTSAKDIAVYYEDIIGRHKYVLPSESGFLVQKILNELKEEAIRSYSSLLSEEPHFNLIQTPSGLSKITEQELTESFQTGIKSGLKIQYQETAKEEVLKEAPLIHYKIESPKKLFAGVISEKQLNQLNVSLIKLSNGIDVILAPDSKAEKNTIIYYGRGGFSQLSDHKYPFYKDLNYYANQIGIKSYKYNILSDILSQNSISYSSYIGSYSNEIRITAPDENMELAFKLLYHSVYNYVLPIEDFKDDIKQKLLEDDKEEQVSENEYARFQQAEELFLGNYRNTENKNLTKQELKKLDIKKLFAFYDQVFRNTNNRAVLISGNFNIHQTKDLVTKYFGAYKPDHQILQWQSDSSPAILNKDFAPENQTRKDVTLITKSPVIPSAKNIYAIQLAKELLQARFFETARNKYGKVYSPSVSCEYKTYPVPSVSFIVKFRSEKEDIPFLKNLFLNLMKDSADAHALENSKKAFLISMTEKINDPYSKEKEIVQSCIDQLNIEDLENYKSLINSITVDDINTILSSVKSVDAQLIQ
;
A
#
# COMPACT_ATOMS: atom_id res chain seq x y z
N MET A 1 -0.20 -28.41 66.78
CA MET A 1 -1.62 -28.07 66.55
C MET A 1 -1.64 -26.78 65.73
N LYS A 2 -1.99 -26.89 64.46
CA LYS A 2 -3.25 -26.42 63.83
C LYS A 2 -3.13 -24.95 63.37
N GLN A 3 -3.06 -24.67 62.06
CA GLN A 3 -4.19 -24.64 61.09
C GLN A 3 -5.15 -23.48 61.42
N ILE A 4 -5.69 -22.63 60.52
CA ILE A 4 -5.93 -22.71 59.07
C ILE A 4 -6.63 -21.41 58.58
N LEU A 5 -6.43 -21.05 57.30
CA LEU A 5 -7.24 -20.18 56.38
C LEU A 5 -7.57 -18.72 56.78
N LEU A 6 -7.65 -17.74 55.85
CA LEU A 6 -8.29 -17.83 54.54
C LEU A 6 -7.69 -16.81 53.54
N VAL A 7 -7.12 -17.35 52.46
CA VAL A 7 -6.86 -16.71 51.16
C VAL A 7 -8.19 -16.64 50.43
N THR A 8 -8.68 -15.44 50.08
CA THR A 8 -9.58 -15.17 48.93
C THR A 8 -9.97 -13.68 48.87
N SER A 9 -9.38 -12.90 47.96
CA SER A 9 -10.05 -11.72 47.35
C SER A 9 -9.28 -11.04 46.20
N LEU A 10 -8.08 -11.48 45.82
CA LEU A 10 -7.28 -10.82 44.77
C LEU A 10 -7.50 -11.34 43.33
N LEU A 11 -8.69 -11.88 43.03
CA LEU A 11 -9.04 -12.45 41.71
C LEU A 11 -10.27 -11.79 41.05
N GLY A 12 -10.71 -10.62 41.52
CA GLY A 12 -11.95 -9.97 41.08
C GLY A 12 -11.83 -8.76 40.15
N PHE A 13 -10.64 -8.39 39.64
CA PHE A 13 -10.43 -7.06 39.03
C PHE A 13 -10.07 -7.03 37.53
N ILE A 14 -10.40 -8.06 36.72
CA ILE A 14 -10.05 -8.07 35.28
C ILE A 14 -11.26 -7.81 34.34
N THR A 15 -12.50 -7.73 34.84
CA THR A 15 -13.69 -7.73 33.94
C THR A 15 -14.39 -6.38 33.75
N SER A 16 -13.73 -5.23 33.87
CA SER A 16 -14.34 -3.94 33.49
C SER A 16 -13.42 -2.89 32.86
N GLU A 17 -12.12 -3.14 32.73
CA GLU A 17 -11.15 -2.17 32.17
C GLU A 17 -10.69 -2.47 30.74
N ALA A 18 -11.40 -3.33 29.99
CA ALA A 18 -11.20 -3.44 28.54
C ALA A 18 -11.84 -2.27 27.76
N GLN A 19 -12.56 -1.36 28.44
CA GLN A 19 -13.00 -0.07 27.91
C GLN A 19 -12.03 1.03 28.34
N THR A 20 -10.92 1.17 27.61
CA THR A 20 -10.23 2.44 27.27
C THR A 20 -8.93 2.07 26.55
N ILE A 21 -9.06 1.77 25.25
CA ILE A 21 -7.92 1.56 24.35
C ILE A 21 -7.60 2.90 23.67
N LEU A 22 -7.43 3.98 24.44
CA LEU A 22 -6.99 5.26 23.89
C LEU A 22 -6.00 5.93 24.84
N PRO A 23 -4.92 6.54 24.34
CA PRO A 23 -4.00 7.29 25.17
C PRO A 23 -4.71 8.49 25.81
N ASP A 24 -4.56 8.64 27.13
CA ASP A 24 -5.08 9.74 27.97
C ASP A 24 -4.62 11.17 27.54
N ASN A 25 -3.88 11.30 26.44
CA ASN A 25 -3.22 12.54 26.03
C ASN A 25 -4.04 13.41 25.05
N PHE A 26 -5.19 12.95 24.55
CA PHE A 26 -6.11 13.77 23.75
C PHE A 26 -7.53 13.73 24.35
N PRO A 27 -8.23 14.88 24.48
CA PRO A 27 -9.61 14.91 24.98
C PRO A 27 -10.55 14.36 23.89
N VAL A 28 -10.55 13.04 23.71
CA VAL A 28 -11.45 12.33 22.81
C VAL A 28 -12.86 12.39 23.39
N ILE A 29 -13.84 12.76 22.57
CA ILE A 29 -15.26 12.64 22.93
C ILE A 29 -15.74 11.30 22.41
N ASP A 30 -16.22 10.42 23.30
CA ASP A 30 -16.91 9.17 22.96
C ASP A 30 -18.23 9.14 23.73
N LYS A 31 -19.34 9.30 23.00
CA LYS A 31 -20.67 9.50 23.61
C LYS A 31 -21.77 8.85 22.78
N LYS A 32 -22.91 8.62 23.43
CA LYS A 32 -24.17 8.19 22.81
C LYS A 32 -25.21 9.30 22.91
N ILE A 33 -25.95 9.56 21.84
CA ILE A 33 -27.17 10.37 21.88
C ILE A 33 -28.30 9.48 22.41
N ASN A 34 -28.84 9.79 23.58
CA ASN A 34 -29.84 8.94 24.24
C ASN A 34 -31.14 8.82 23.44
N GLU A 35 -31.58 9.89 22.79
CA GLU A 35 -32.85 9.96 22.06
C GLU A 35 -32.85 9.09 20.80
N SER A 36 -31.75 9.10 20.02
CA SER A 36 -31.64 8.38 18.75
C SER A 36 -30.79 7.12 18.80
N GLY A 37 -30.10 6.87 19.91
CA GLY A 37 -29.20 5.75 20.09
C GLY A 37 -27.88 5.86 19.33
N LEU A 38 -27.63 6.94 18.58
CA LEU A 38 -26.43 7.12 17.78
C LEU A 38 -25.19 7.26 18.65
N HIS A 39 -24.17 6.45 18.40
CA HIS A 39 -22.85 6.61 19.00
C HIS A 39 -21.97 7.50 18.13
N TYR A 40 -21.15 8.34 18.75
CA TYR A 40 -20.19 9.16 18.02
C TYR A 40 -18.88 9.34 18.77
N ILE A 41 -17.80 9.43 17.99
CA ILE A 41 -16.43 9.64 18.44
C ILE A 41 -15.87 10.87 17.74
N ILE A 42 -15.28 11.81 18.49
CA ILE A 42 -14.55 12.97 17.98
C ILE A 42 -13.12 12.92 18.52
N HIS A 43 -12.16 12.73 17.63
CA HIS A 43 -10.74 12.62 17.96
C HIS A 43 -9.98 13.81 17.35
N PRO A 44 -9.60 14.82 18.14
CA PRO A 44 -8.85 15.97 17.63
C PRO A 44 -7.39 15.58 17.33
N VAL A 45 -6.87 15.98 16.18
CA VAL A 45 -5.49 15.72 15.74
C VAL A 45 -4.93 16.97 15.07
N ASN A 46 -3.81 17.48 15.57
CA ASN A 46 -3.19 18.70 15.04
C ASN A 46 -2.55 18.47 13.67
N ASP A 47 -2.27 19.58 12.96
CA ASP A 47 -1.44 19.61 11.74
C ASP A 47 -1.95 18.76 10.56
N ASN A 48 -3.23 18.38 10.57
CA ASN A 48 -3.88 17.71 9.45
C ASN A 48 -4.65 18.73 8.60
N SER A 49 -4.59 18.64 7.27
CA SER A 49 -5.37 19.52 6.38
C SER A 49 -6.81 19.06 6.19
N ARG A 50 -7.10 17.79 6.48
CA ARG A 50 -8.39 17.13 6.23
C ARG A 50 -8.98 16.48 7.48
N ALA A 51 -10.30 16.48 7.53
CA ALA A 51 -11.13 15.75 8.47
C ALA A 51 -11.51 14.42 7.84
N GLU A 52 -11.42 13.37 8.62
CA GLU A 52 -11.76 12.01 8.25
C GLU A 52 -13.03 11.62 9.00
N ILE A 53 -14.10 11.42 8.24
CA ILE A 53 -15.42 11.06 8.76
C ILE A 53 -15.71 9.63 8.36
N ARG A 54 -16.12 8.80 9.32
CA ARG A 54 -16.62 7.44 9.11
C ARG A 54 -18.04 7.33 9.61
N LEU A 55 -18.91 6.72 8.81
CA LEU A 55 -20.18 6.19 9.28
C LEU A 55 -20.10 4.67 9.22
N ILE A 56 -20.17 4.04 10.38
CA ILE A 56 -20.11 2.59 10.52
C ILE A 56 -21.51 2.10 10.86
N ILE A 57 -22.14 1.39 9.94
CA ILE A 57 -23.38 0.66 10.18
C ILE A 57 -23.01 -0.74 10.67
N SER A 58 -23.45 -1.13 11.85
CA SER A 58 -23.20 -2.46 12.43
C SER A 58 -24.14 -3.52 11.84
N ALA A 59 -24.16 -3.59 10.50
CA ALA A 59 -24.81 -4.63 9.72
C ALA A 59 -24.09 -4.85 8.39
N GLY A 60 -23.82 -6.12 8.09
CA GLY A 60 -23.21 -6.58 6.85
C GLY A 60 -23.92 -7.82 6.30
N SER A 61 -23.24 -8.62 5.47
CA SER A 61 -23.88 -9.75 4.81
C SER A 61 -24.39 -10.86 5.74
N LEU A 62 -23.85 -11.00 6.96
CA LEU A 62 -24.35 -11.99 7.94
C LEU A 62 -25.81 -11.74 8.35
N MET A 63 -26.27 -10.50 8.25
CA MET A 63 -27.62 -10.08 8.63
C MET A 63 -28.65 -10.32 7.51
N GLU A 64 -28.22 -10.77 6.34
CA GLU A 64 -29.09 -11.00 5.16
C GLU A 64 -29.95 -12.26 5.35
N THR A 65 -31.14 -12.30 4.76
CA THR A 65 -31.85 -13.56 4.45
C THR A 65 -31.37 -14.12 3.10
N PRO A 66 -31.73 -15.36 2.71
CA PRO A 66 -31.41 -15.87 1.38
C PRO A 66 -31.90 -14.99 0.22
N GLU A 67 -33.04 -14.30 0.39
CA GLU A 67 -33.61 -13.37 -0.60
C GLU A 67 -32.88 -12.01 -0.64
N GLN A 68 -32.01 -11.76 0.34
CA GLN A 68 -31.22 -10.55 0.50
C GLN A 68 -29.72 -10.79 0.27
N ALA A 69 -29.32 -11.98 -0.20
CA ALA A 69 -27.92 -12.32 -0.40
C ALA A 69 -27.21 -11.31 -1.33
N GLY A 70 -26.14 -10.68 -0.86
CA GLY A 70 -25.43 -9.59 -1.55
C GLY A 70 -26.12 -8.22 -1.47
N GLY A 71 -27.21 -8.10 -0.71
CA GLY A 71 -28.01 -6.90 -0.56
C GLY A 71 -27.34 -5.80 0.26
N ALA A 72 -26.51 -6.14 1.25
CA ALA A 72 -25.76 -5.15 2.03
C ALA A 72 -24.78 -4.38 1.13
N HIS A 73 -24.00 -5.11 0.31
CA HIS A 73 -23.09 -4.53 -0.67
C HIS A 73 -23.85 -3.79 -1.78
N PHE A 74 -25.01 -4.29 -2.20
CA PHE A 74 -25.85 -3.57 -3.16
C PHE A 74 -26.30 -2.20 -2.62
N LEU A 75 -26.71 -2.12 -1.35
CA LEU A 75 -27.12 -0.86 -0.73
C LEU A 75 -25.97 0.13 -0.65
N GLU A 76 -24.76 -0.35 -0.38
CA GLU A 76 -23.54 0.47 -0.42
C GLU A 76 -23.44 1.25 -1.73
N HIS A 77 -23.61 0.57 -2.87
CA HIS A 77 -23.60 1.19 -4.20
C HIS A 77 -24.71 2.23 -4.39
N LEU A 78 -25.91 1.94 -3.90
CA LEU A 78 -27.07 2.82 -4.10
C LEU A 78 -26.94 4.14 -3.32
N VAL A 79 -26.29 4.13 -2.16
CA VAL A 79 -26.05 5.35 -1.35
C VAL A 79 -25.19 6.38 -2.09
N PHE A 80 -24.39 5.96 -3.08
CA PHE A 80 -23.57 6.84 -3.90
C PHE A 80 -24.32 7.58 -5.03
N LYS A 81 -25.63 7.35 -5.24
CA LYS A 81 -26.37 7.98 -6.35
C LYS A 81 -26.72 9.48 -6.12
N LYS A 82 -25.85 10.32 -6.70
CA LYS A 82 -25.99 11.67 -7.30
C LYS A 82 -26.56 12.89 -6.56
N SER A 83 -27.63 12.86 -5.78
CA SER A 83 -28.34 14.15 -5.49
C SER A 83 -27.55 15.14 -4.60
N LEU A 84 -26.60 14.66 -3.78
CA LEU A 84 -25.79 15.51 -2.89
C LEU A 84 -24.26 15.38 -3.07
N PHE A 85 -23.78 14.42 -3.89
CA PHE A 85 -22.35 14.30 -4.19
C PHE A 85 -21.79 15.55 -4.88
N GLY A 86 -22.59 16.21 -5.73
CA GLY A 86 -22.18 17.44 -6.41
C GLY A 86 -21.80 18.60 -5.47
N ASN A 87 -22.19 18.56 -4.19
CA ASN A 87 -21.70 19.53 -3.20
C ASN A 87 -20.34 19.14 -2.61
N LEU A 88 -20.05 17.85 -2.47
CA LEU A 88 -18.73 17.36 -2.06
C LEU A 88 -17.67 17.61 -3.14
N GLU A 89 -18.02 17.49 -4.43
CA GLU A 89 -17.13 17.82 -5.55
C GLU A 89 -16.60 19.26 -5.48
N LYS A 90 -17.43 20.21 -5.02
CA LYS A 90 -17.03 21.62 -4.83
C LYS A 90 -15.97 21.79 -3.75
N LEU A 91 -15.86 20.86 -2.81
CA LEU A 91 -14.80 20.80 -1.79
C LEU A 91 -13.56 20.03 -2.27
N GLY A 92 -13.55 19.59 -3.52
CA GLY A 92 -12.49 18.77 -4.08
C GLY A 92 -12.47 17.32 -3.63
N VAL A 93 -13.59 16.83 -3.09
CA VAL A 93 -13.80 15.41 -2.80
C VAL A 93 -13.98 14.66 -4.10
N LYS A 94 -13.19 13.60 -4.29
CA LYS A 94 -13.31 12.68 -5.42
C LYS A 94 -13.85 11.34 -4.95
N LEU A 95 -14.72 10.72 -5.76
CA LEU A 95 -15.14 9.33 -5.55
C LEU A 95 -13.93 8.40 -5.57
N GLU A 96 -14.03 7.28 -4.85
CA GLU A 96 -13.01 6.24 -4.65
C GLU A 96 -11.76 6.71 -3.86
N ARG A 97 -11.33 7.98 -4.00
CA ARG A 97 -10.20 8.58 -3.28
C ARG A 97 -10.58 9.15 -1.92
N ASP A 98 -11.54 10.08 -1.90
CA ASP A 98 -11.92 10.86 -0.71
C ASP A 98 -13.31 10.48 -0.20
N PHE A 99 -14.18 9.95 -1.07
CA PHE A 99 -15.44 9.34 -0.68
C PHE A 99 -15.48 7.89 -1.16
N ASN A 100 -15.52 6.96 -0.22
CA ASN A 100 -15.49 5.53 -0.49
C ASN A 100 -16.35 4.78 0.54
N ALA A 101 -16.63 3.50 0.31
CA ALA A 101 -17.28 2.64 1.27
C ALA A 101 -16.73 1.20 1.20
N SER A 102 -17.11 0.40 2.18
CA SER A 102 -16.77 -1.02 2.20
C SER A 102 -17.79 -1.80 3.01
N THR A 103 -18.36 -2.83 2.39
CA THR A 103 -19.19 -3.84 3.06
C THR A 103 -18.36 -5.05 3.50
N HIS A 104 -18.56 -5.46 4.75
CA HIS A 104 -17.98 -6.65 5.37
C HIS A 104 -19.10 -7.61 5.81
N TYR A 105 -18.73 -8.71 6.45
CA TYR A 105 -19.69 -9.67 7.01
C TYR A 105 -20.59 -9.05 8.09
N GLU A 106 -20.03 -8.18 8.93
CA GLU A 106 -20.71 -7.65 10.12
C GLU A 106 -21.08 -6.17 10.01
N SER A 107 -20.54 -5.46 9.02
CA SER A 107 -20.68 -4.01 8.92
C SER A 107 -20.66 -3.48 7.50
N THR A 108 -21.16 -2.25 7.34
CA THR A 108 -21.00 -1.43 6.15
C THR A 108 -20.44 -0.08 6.58
N ILE A 109 -19.33 0.35 5.97
CA ILE A 109 -18.58 1.53 6.40
C ILE A 109 -18.53 2.55 5.26
N TYR A 110 -19.00 3.77 5.49
CA TYR A 110 -18.89 4.91 4.56
C TYR A 110 -17.82 5.88 5.05
N LYS A 111 -16.98 6.39 4.14
CA LYS A 111 -15.74 7.10 4.45
C LYS A 111 -15.66 8.39 3.66
N ILE A 112 -15.65 9.55 4.32
CA ILE A 112 -15.50 10.84 3.66
C ILE A 112 -14.30 11.59 4.24
N SER A 113 -13.43 12.07 3.36
CA SER A 113 -12.32 12.96 3.69
C SER A 113 -12.60 14.35 3.10
N VAL A 114 -12.59 15.40 3.91
CA VAL A 114 -12.87 16.81 3.50
C VAL A 114 -11.92 17.78 4.18
N PRO A 115 -11.71 19.01 3.66
CA PRO A 115 -10.95 20.02 4.40
C PRO A 115 -11.55 20.30 5.79
N ASN A 116 -10.70 20.52 6.80
CA ASN A 116 -10.97 20.54 8.25
C ASN A 116 -11.91 21.65 8.80
N THR A 117 -12.94 22.09 8.08
CA THR A 117 -13.90 23.09 8.58
C THR A 117 -15.16 22.45 9.16
N THR A 118 -15.73 23.04 10.22
CA THR A 118 -17.00 22.59 10.81
C THR A 118 -18.14 22.60 9.78
N GLU A 119 -18.11 23.53 8.81
CA GLU A 119 -19.09 23.59 7.72
C GLU A 119 -18.99 22.36 6.81
N ASN A 120 -17.78 22.00 6.37
CA ASN A 120 -17.54 20.84 5.51
C ASN A 120 -17.94 19.55 6.21
N ILE A 121 -17.55 19.40 7.49
CA ILE A 121 -17.96 18.26 8.33
C ILE A 121 -19.48 18.21 8.45
N GLY A 122 -20.11 19.36 8.72
CA GLY A 122 -21.56 19.49 8.78
C GLY A 122 -22.26 19.04 7.49
N MET A 123 -21.69 19.37 6.33
CA MET A 123 -22.21 18.93 5.04
C MET A 123 -22.12 17.41 4.87
N CYS A 124 -21.02 16.77 5.28
CA CYS A 124 -20.88 15.31 5.28
C CYS A 124 -21.93 14.64 6.19
N LEU A 125 -22.14 15.18 7.39
CA LEU A 125 -23.14 14.67 8.33
C LEU A 125 -24.57 14.81 7.77
N GLU A 126 -24.87 15.90 7.08
CA GLU A 126 -26.16 16.10 6.41
C GLU A 126 -26.38 15.10 5.27
N ILE A 127 -25.32 14.73 4.53
CA ILE A 127 -25.37 13.69 3.50
C ILE A 127 -25.73 12.34 4.13
N PHE A 128 -25.06 11.94 5.21
CA PHE A 128 -25.42 10.71 5.93
C PHE A 128 -26.87 10.75 6.45
N ARG A 129 -27.27 11.85 7.09
CA ARG A 129 -28.65 12.00 7.57
C ARG A 129 -29.68 11.83 6.45
N LYS A 130 -29.49 12.48 5.31
CA LYS A 130 -30.45 12.47 4.19
C LYS A 130 -30.44 11.15 3.43
N ASN A 131 -29.26 10.66 3.04
CA ASN A 131 -29.14 9.50 2.16
C ASN A 131 -29.28 8.17 2.89
N ILE A 132 -28.93 8.13 4.18
CA ILE A 132 -28.81 6.87 4.91
C ILE A 132 -29.91 6.72 5.96
N PHE A 133 -30.34 7.82 6.61
CA PHE A 133 -31.30 7.74 7.71
C PHE A 133 -32.70 8.31 7.40
N SER A 134 -32.89 8.99 6.25
CA SER A 134 -34.18 9.60 5.90
C SER A 134 -34.97 8.79 4.85
N ASP A 135 -34.55 8.79 3.58
CA ASP A 135 -35.28 8.06 2.52
C ASP A 135 -34.41 7.79 1.27
N LEU A 136 -33.57 6.75 1.32
CA LEU A 136 -32.74 6.32 0.18
C LEU A 136 -33.57 5.96 -1.06
N PHE A 137 -34.74 5.35 -0.89
CA PHE A 137 -35.50 4.74 -1.99
C PHE A 137 -36.50 5.67 -2.67
N SER A 138 -36.75 6.87 -2.12
CA SER A 138 -37.53 7.93 -2.76
C SER A 138 -37.05 8.25 -4.18
N ASN A 139 -35.74 8.18 -4.43
CA ASN A 139 -35.11 8.58 -5.69
C ASN A 139 -34.47 7.41 -6.45
N VAL A 140 -34.64 6.16 -6.00
CA VAL A 140 -34.09 4.97 -6.67
C VAL A 140 -35.17 4.29 -7.49
N SER A 141 -35.06 4.34 -8.81
CA SER A 141 -35.99 3.68 -9.73
C SER A 141 -35.71 2.17 -9.87
N LYS A 142 -36.62 1.42 -10.52
CA LYS A 142 -36.34 0.02 -10.87
C LYS A 142 -35.21 -0.10 -11.90
N ASP A 143 -35.15 0.84 -12.85
CA ASP A 143 -34.09 0.90 -13.88
C ASP A 143 -32.72 1.15 -13.24
N ASP A 144 -32.66 1.97 -12.19
CA ASP A 144 -31.44 2.19 -11.41
C ASP A 144 -30.88 0.92 -10.78
N ILE A 145 -31.77 0.04 -10.29
CA ILE A 145 -31.40 -1.24 -9.69
C ILE A 145 -30.91 -2.19 -10.78
N GLU A 146 -31.59 -2.29 -11.92
CA GLU A 146 -31.15 -3.18 -13.02
C GLU A 146 -29.81 -2.75 -13.61
N LYS A 147 -29.55 -1.43 -13.71
CA LYS A 147 -28.22 -0.92 -14.09
C LYS A 147 -27.16 -1.28 -13.06
N GLU A 148 -27.42 -1.07 -11.78
CA GLU A 148 -26.45 -1.34 -10.72
C GLU A 148 -26.15 -2.84 -10.55
N LYS A 149 -27.14 -3.72 -10.80
CA LYS A 149 -26.91 -5.18 -10.89
C LYS A 149 -25.80 -5.50 -11.88
N ASN A 150 -25.85 -4.92 -13.07
CA ASN A 150 -24.82 -5.18 -14.08
C ASN A 150 -23.45 -4.71 -13.59
N VAL A 151 -23.38 -3.54 -12.95
CA VAL A 151 -22.13 -3.01 -12.40
C VAL A 151 -21.55 -3.93 -11.31
N ILE A 152 -22.36 -4.37 -10.34
CA ILE A 152 -21.92 -5.29 -9.27
C ILE A 152 -21.53 -6.64 -9.84
N ILE A 153 -22.24 -7.15 -10.86
CA ILE A 153 -21.83 -8.40 -11.53
C ILE A 153 -20.47 -8.23 -12.21
N GLN A 154 -20.22 -7.07 -12.85
CA GLN A 154 -18.89 -6.78 -13.43
C GLN A 154 -17.82 -6.71 -12.34
N GLU A 155 -18.10 -6.12 -11.18
CA GLU A 155 -17.20 -6.10 -10.02
C GLU A 155 -16.86 -7.51 -9.51
N LEU A 156 -17.87 -8.35 -9.30
CA LEU A 156 -17.69 -9.72 -8.83
C LEU A 156 -16.83 -10.52 -9.81
N ARG A 157 -17.02 -10.30 -11.12
CA ARG A 157 -16.17 -10.90 -12.15
C ARG A 157 -14.76 -10.30 -12.16
N ASP A 158 -14.59 -9.01 -11.86
CA ASP A 158 -13.29 -8.30 -11.83
C ASP A 158 -12.39 -8.76 -10.69
N ARG A 159 -12.95 -8.79 -9.48
CA ARG A 159 -12.26 -9.26 -8.28
C ARG A 159 -11.97 -10.76 -8.36
N GLY A 160 -12.63 -11.46 -9.28
CA GLY A 160 -12.99 -12.86 -9.12
C GLY A 160 -14.00 -12.96 -7.98
N ASN A 161 -14.93 -13.93 -8.03
CA ASN A 161 -15.48 -14.41 -6.75
C ASN A 161 -14.27 -14.65 -5.86
N GLU A 162 -14.27 -14.19 -4.59
CA GLU A 162 -13.18 -14.45 -3.63
C GLU A 162 -12.62 -15.83 -3.96
N GLY A 163 -11.43 -15.89 -4.59
CA GLY A 163 -11.06 -17.01 -5.49
C GLY A 163 -11.39 -18.34 -4.85
N PRO A 164 -11.70 -19.45 -5.57
CA PRO A 164 -12.22 -20.68 -4.97
C PRO A 164 -11.43 -21.14 -3.72
N PHE A 165 -10.13 -20.81 -3.62
CA PHE A 165 -9.37 -20.70 -2.37
C PHE A 165 -10.15 -20.24 -1.11
N TYR A 166 -10.78 -19.06 -1.11
CA TYR A 166 -11.55 -18.48 0.01
C TYR A 166 -12.78 -19.31 0.35
N HIS A 167 -13.53 -19.74 -0.67
CA HIS A 167 -14.71 -20.60 -0.50
C HIS A 167 -14.39 -21.94 0.16
N GLU A 168 -13.25 -22.54 -0.19
CA GLU A 168 -12.82 -23.80 0.42
C GLU A 168 -12.20 -23.57 1.81
N LYS A 169 -11.50 -22.44 2.02
CA LYS A 169 -10.92 -22.06 3.32
C LYS A 169 -11.97 -21.82 4.40
N ILE A 170 -13.12 -21.21 4.06
CA ILE A 170 -14.24 -21.00 5.00
C ILE A 170 -15.13 -22.24 5.15
N GLY A 171 -14.88 -23.32 4.40
CA GLY A 171 -15.59 -24.59 4.46
C GLY A 171 -17.12 -24.44 4.33
N ASN A 172 -17.88 -25.29 5.04
CA ASN A 172 -19.35 -25.23 5.10
C ASN A 172 -19.87 -24.27 6.20
N SER A 173 -19.10 -23.26 6.58
CA SER A 173 -19.50 -22.29 7.59
C SER A 173 -20.62 -21.35 7.10
N VAL A 174 -21.25 -20.60 8.02
CA VAL A 174 -22.28 -19.61 7.65
C VAL A 174 -21.75 -18.54 6.69
N PHE A 175 -20.45 -18.22 6.73
CA PHE A 175 -19.81 -17.26 5.82
C PHE A 175 -19.83 -17.70 4.35
N ARG A 176 -19.82 -19.02 4.09
CA ARG A 176 -19.85 -19.57 2.72
C ARG A 176 -21.07 -19.08 1.93
N ASN A 177 -22.20 -18.96 2.62
CA ASN A 177 -23.49 -18.58 2.05
C ASN A 177 -23.84 -17.11 2.33
N LYS A 178 -22.89 -16.33 2.86
CA LYS A 178 -23.06 -14.93 3.28
C LYS A 178 -21.91 -14.07 2.78
N LEU A 179 -21.38 -14.36 1.60
CA LEU A 179 -20.33 -13.53 1.01
C LEU A 179 -20.77 -12.06 0.97
N PRO A 180 -19.93 -11.09 1.40
CA PRO A 180 -20.29 -9.68 1.38
C PRO A 180 -20.84 -9.20 0.03
N GLY A 181 -20.19 -9.60 -1.06
CA GLY A 181 -20.63 -9.26 -2.42
C GLY A 181 -21.74 -10.16 -3.00
N GLY A 182 -22.11 -11.26 -2.33
CA GLY A 182 -22.96 -12.30 -2.89
C GLY A 182 -22.35 -13.00 -4.11
N THR A 183 -23.14 -13.85 -4.78
CA THR A 183 -22.80 -14.42 -6.09
C THR A 183 -23.54 -13.69 -7.22
N GLU A 184 -23.09 -13.86 -8.47
CA GLU A 184 -23.84 -13.34 -9.63
C GLU A 184 -25.31 -13.81 -9.63
N ALA A 185 -25.58 -15.05 -9.23
CA ALA A 185 -26.93 -15.58 -9.15
C ALA A 185 -27.78 -14.88 -8.06
N ASP A 186 -27.16 -14.47 -6.96
CA ASP A 186 -27.83 -13.74 -5.88
C ASP A 186 -28.18 -12.32 -6.34
N ILE A 187 -27.20 -11.61 -6.93
CA ILE A 187 -27.39 -10.25 -7.44
C ILE A 187 -28.49 -10.19 -8.50
N ARG A 188 -28.60 -11.21 -9.37
CA ARG A 188 -29.68 -11.30 -10.36
C ARG A 188 -31.07 -11.40 -9.73
N LYS A 189 -31.20 -12.06 -8.57
CA LYS A 189 -32.48 -12.27 -7.85
C LYS A 189 -32.91 -11.08 -6.99
N ILE A 190 -31.96 -10.22 -6.58
CA ILE A 190 -32.25 -9.03 -5.77
C ILE A 190 -33.33 -8.17 -6.45
N ASN A 191 -34.23 -7.60 -5.64
CA ASN A 191 -35.23 -6.66 -6.11
C ASN A 191 -35.39 -5.50 -5.12
N LYS A 192 -36.10 -4.44 -5.55
CA LYS A 192 -36.28 -3.23 -4.73
C LYS A 192 -36.84 -3.53 -3.34
N ALA A 193 -37.81 -4.44 -3.22
CA ALA A 193 -38.44 -4.77 -1.95
C ALA A 193 -37.48 -5.48 -0.97
N SER A 194 -36.61 -6.38 -1.47
CA SER A 194 -35.62 -7.04 -0.60
C SER A 194 -34.58 -6.05 -0.06
N LEU A 195 -34.11 -5.13 -0.91
CA LEU A 195 -33.19 -4.05 -0.51
C LEU A 195 -33.83 -3.07 0.47
N GLU A 196 -35.07 -2.64 0.22
CA GLU A 196 -35.81 -1.75 1.12
C GLU A 196 -36.03 -2.39 2.50
N SER A 197 -36.39 -3.68 2.53
CA SER A 197 -36.60 -4.42 3.77
C SER A 197 -35.31 -4.51 4.59
N TYR A 198 -34.17 -4.82 3.95
CA TYR A 198 -32.87 -4.86 4.62
C TYR A 198 -32.50 -3.46 5.15
N PHE A 199 -32.61 -2.44 4.30
CA PHE A 199 -32.29 -1.05 4.65
C PHE A 199 -33.10 -0.57 5.85
N ARG A 200 -34.43 -0.68 5.81
CA ARG A 200 -35.31 -0.25 6.90
C ARG A 200 -35.01 -0.96 8.23
N LYS A 201 -34.59 -2.22 8.16
CA LYS A 201 -34.27 -2.99 9.36
C LYS A 201 -32.94 -2.59 9.99
N TRP A 202 -31.90 -2.39 9.18
CA TRP A 202 -30.51 -2.36 9.67
C TRP A 202 -29.86 -0.97 9.66
N TYR A 203 -30.31 -0.07 8.79
CA TYR A 203 -29.77 1.28 8.64
C TYR A 203 -30.45 2.26 9.61
N THR A 204 -30.24 2.01 10.91
CA THR A 204 -30.86 2.73 12.02
C THR A 204 -29.82 3.56 12.76
N THR A 205 -30.20 4.71 13.33
CA THR A 205 -29.24 5.53 14.09
C THR A 205 -28.73 4.79 15.32
N GLY A 206 -29.58 3.96 15.95
CA GLY A 206 -29.20 3.11 17.08
C GLY A 206 -28.28 1.94 16.73
N ASN A 207 -28.05 1.67 15.45
CA ASN A 207 -27.14 0.62 14.94
C ASN A 207 -25.94 1.23 14.17
N ALA A 208 -25.61 2.49 14.45
CA ALA A 208 -24.58 3.23 13.74
C ALA A 208 -23.59 3.95 14.67
N HIS A 209 -22.36 4.13 14.19
CA HIS A 209 -21.33 4.96 14.80
C HIS A 209 -20.85 6.02 13.81
N ILE A 210 -20.69 7.26 14.29
CA ILE A 210 -20.00 8.32 13.54
C ILE A 210 -18.64 8.58 14.17
N VAL A 211 -17.57 8.44 13.42
CA VAL A 211 -16.21 8.78 13.86
C VAL A 211 -15.73 10.00 13.08
N ILE A 212 -15.22 11.01 13.77
CA ILE A 212 -14.67 12.23 13.16
C ILE A 212 -13.28 12.47 13.72
N VAL A 213 -12.29 12.54 12.84
CA VAL A 213 -10.89 12.74 13.19
C VAL A 213 -10.30 13.89 12.40
N GLY A 214 -9.57 14.81 13.03
CA GLY A 214 -8.89 15.90 12.32
C GLY A 214 -8.56 17.10 13.19
N ASP A 215 -8.04 18.16 12.59
CA ASP A 215 -7.77 19.44 13.25
C ASP A 215 -9.09 20.23 13.33
N ILE A 216 -9.91 19.92 14.32
CA ILE A 216 -11.31 20.32 14.38
C ILE A 216 -11.68 20.98 15.70
N ASN A 217 -12.61 21.93 15.63
CA ASN A 217 -13.27 22.45 16.81
C ASN A 217 -14.23 21.39 17.37
N THR A 218 -13.79 20.64 18.39
CA THR A 218 -14.53 19.53 18.99
C THR A 218 -15.92 19.93 19.48
N SER A 219 -16.05 21.08 20.16
CA SER A 219 -17.33 21.57 20.69
C SER A 219 -18.32 21.95 19.59
N ALA A 220 -17.87 22.64 18.54
CA ALA A 220 -18.73 23.03 17.43
C ALA A 220 -19.20 21.80 16.62
N THR A 221 -18.30 20.84 16.41
CA THR A 221 -18.60 19.57 15.75
C THR A 221 -19.60 18.74 16.55
N GLU A 222 -19.41 18.59 17.86
CA GLU A 222 -20.35 17.87 18.75
C GLU A 222 -21.75 18.49 18.69
N LYS A 223 -21.86 19.82 18.78
CA LYS A 223 -23.15 20.53 18.65
C LYS A 223 -23.83 20.26 17.31
N LYS A 224 -23.07 20.21 16.21
CA LYS A 224 -23.61 19.92 14.87
C LYS A 224 -24.11 18.48 14.77
N ILE A 225 -23.37 17.50 15.29
CA ILE A 225 -23.82 16.09 15.36
C ILE A 225 -25.14 16.00 16.14
N ILE A 226 -25.18 16.53 17.37
CA ILE A 226 -26.38 16.47 18.22
C ILE A 226 -27.56 17.16 17.52
N SER A 227 -27.35 18.33 16.92
CA SER A 227 -28.41 19.04 16.21
C SER A 227 -29.01 18.25 15.04
N LEU A 228 -28.21 17.45 14.34
CA LEU A 228 -28.66 16.70 13.16
C LEU A 228 -29.30 15.36 13.53
N PHE A 229 -28.82 14.71 14.59
CA PHE A 229 -29.16 13.32 14.90
C PHE A 229 -29.94 13.10 16.19
N LYS A 230 -30.28 14.15 16.97
CA LYS A 230 -31.19 14.00 18.12
C LYS A 230 -32.64 13.74 17.75
N ASP A 231 -33.00 14.02 16.50
CA ASP A 231 -34.37 13.95 15.99
C ASP A 231 -34.84 12.48 15.85
N THR A 232 -35.84 12.09 16.64
CA THR A 232 -36.40 10.73 16.68
C THR A 232 -37.34 10.41 15.52
N THR A 233 -37.67 11.41 14.68
CA THR A 233 -38.48 11.21 13.47
C THR A 233 -37.69 10.58 12.32
N LEU A 234 -36.37 10.44 12.45
CA LEU A 234 -35.57 9.58 11.59
C LEU A 234 -36.14 8.16 11.71
N SER A 235 -36.62 7.64 10.58
CA SER A 235 -37.58 6.52 10.45
C SER A 235 -37.19 5.19 11.10
N HIS A 236 -35.98 5.11 11.66
CA HIS A 236 -35.36 3.92 12.21
C HIS A 236 -34.43 4.32 13.39
N HIS A 237 -34.97 4.73 14.53
CA HIS A 237 -34.18 5.14 15.71
C HIS A 237 -33.89 3.99 16.69
N GLN A 238 -34.53 2.83 16.51
CA GLN A 238 -34.42 1.72 17.45
C GLN A 238 -33.06 1.02 17.32
N SER A 239 -32.49 0.67 18.48
CA SER A 239 -31.39 -0.29 18.56
C SER A 239 -31.88 -1.63 18.01
N VAL A 240 -31.19 -2.16 17.01
CA VAL A 240 -31.47 -3.49 16.49
C VAL A 240 -30.64 -4.48 17.29
N ASN A 241 -31.26 -5.55 17.77
CA ASN A 241 -30.49 -6.66 18.33
C ASN A 241 -29.79 -7.36 17.17
N ASN A 242 -28.48 -7.15 17.06
CA ASN A 242 -27.66 -7.93 16.15
C ASN A 242 -27.73 -9.41 16.56
N PRO A 243 -27.92 -10.33 15.61
CA PRO A 243 -27.95 -11.75 15.93
C PRO A 243 -26.62 -12.13 16.58
N ALA A 244 -26.67 -12.87 17.68
CA ALA A 244 -25.47 -13.46 18.24
C ALA A 244 -24.88 -14.42 17.20
N ILE A 245 -23.73 -14.06 16.64
CA ILE A 245 -23.06 -14.89 15.64
C ILE A 245 -22.45 -16.07 16.38
N ASP A 246 -22.92 -17.28 16.06
CA ASP A 246 -22.36 -18.52 16.60
C ASP A 246 -21.03 -18.82 15.89
N TYR A 247 -19.95 -18.22 16.39
CA TYR A 247 -18.62 -18.47 15.84
C TYR A 247 -18.19 -19.93 15.93
N ALA A 248 -18.76 -20.72 16.84
CA ALA A 248 -18.44 -22.14 16.96
C ALA A 248 -18.96 -22.95 15.76
N SER A 249 -19.99 -22.47 15.06
CA SER A 249 -20.47 -23.04 13.79
C SER A 249 -19.51 -22.85 12.61
N LEU A 250 -18.47 -22.02 12.79
CA LEU A 250 -17.47 -21.69 11.78
C LEU A 250 -16.28 -22.64 11.79
N ILE A 251 -16.13 -23.42 12.86
CA ILE A 251 -15.20 -24.55 12.89
C ILE A 251 -15.74 -25.55 11.84
N PRO A 252 -15.02 -25.82 10.74
CA PRO A 252 -15.49 -26.74 9.73
C PRO A 252 -15.79 -28.12 10.37
N LYS A 253 -17.06 -28.54 10.38
CA LYS A 253 -17.47 -29.85 10.93
C LYS A 253 -17.11 -31.03 10.02
N GLN A 254 -16.78 -30.75 8.76
CA GLN A 254 -16.39 -31.72 7.75
C GLN A 254 -15.27 -31.12 6.89
N ASN A 255 -14.29 -31.96 6.57
CA ASN A 255 -13.14 -31.59 5.77
C ASN A 255 -13.60 -31.23 4.35
N VAL A 256 -13.28 -30.01 3.91
CA VAL A 256 -13.47 -29.65 2.51
C VAL A 256 -12.15 -29.92 1.81
N PHE A 257 -11.94 -31.18 1.47
CA PHE A 257 -10.76 -31.57 0.72
C PHE A 257 -10.93 -31.20 -0.75
N SER A 258 -10.53 -29.97 -1.11
CA SER A 258 -10.56 -29.49 -2.48
C SER A 258 -9.15 -29.57 -3.09
N ILE A 259 -9.03 -30.25 -4.25
CA ILE A 259 -7.83 -30.25 -5.07
C ILE A 259 -8.06 -29.27 -6.22
N GLN A 260 -7.29 -28.18 -6.23
CA GLN A 260 -7.25 -27.27 -7.38
C GLN A 260 -6.00 -27.52 -8.20
N GLN A 261 -6.18 -27.97 -9.45
CA GLN A 261 -5.10 -28.06 -10.41
C GLN A 261 -4.92 -26.73 -11.15
N GLY A 262 -3.70 -26.21 -11.22
CA GLY A 262 -3.42 -24.94 -11.89
C GLY A 262 -2.00 -24.82 -12.44
N LYS A 263 -1.68 -23.63 -12.99
CA LYS A 263 -0.36 -23.27 -13.55
C LYS A 263 0.75 -23.11 -12.47
N GLN A 264 0.51 -23.56 -11.25
CA GLN A 264 1.44 -23.40 -10.14
C GLN A 264 2.63 -24.37 -10.30
N LYS A 265 3.83 -23.94 -9.93
CA LYS A 265 5.05 -24.76 -10.03
C LYS A 265 5.25 -25.72 -8.84
N THR A 266 4.56 -25.49 -7.73
CA THR A 266 4.70 -26.22 -6.46
C THR A 266 3.34 -26.61 -5.89
N LEU A 267 3.32 -27.65 -5.05
CA LEU A 267 2.20 -27.99 -4.18
C LEU A 267 2.11 -26.97 -3.04
N SER A 268 0.91 -26.48 -2.74
CA SER A 268 0.65 -25.64 -1.56
C SER A 268 -0.56 -26.17 -0.79
N ILE A 269 -0.44 -26.29 0.53
CA ILE A 269 -1.52 -26.76 1.41
C ILE A 269 -1.69 -25.83 2.58
N ASP A 270 -2.94 -25.43 2.82
CA ASP A 270 -3.33 -24.72 4.03
C ASP A 270 -3.99 -25.71 5.01
N TRP A 271 -3.37 -25.87 6.18
CA TRP A 271 -3.96 -26.54 7.34
C TRP A 271 -4.42 -25.47 8.33
N ILE A 272 -5.74 -25.36 8.55
CA ILE A 272 -6.27 -24.55 9.65
C ILE A 272 -6.28 -25.40 10.92
N ALA A 273 -5.43 -25.03 11.87
CA ALA A 273 -5.27 -25.77 13.12
C ALA A 273 -6.38 -25.43 14.13
N VAL A 274 -6.72 -24.14 14.28
CA VAL A 274 -7.75 -23.70 15.24
C VAL A 274 -8.53 -22.49 14.72
N THR A 275 -9.82 -22.45 15.05
CA THR A 275 -10.70 -21.28 14.93
C THR A 275 -11.54 -21.12 16.21
N GLN A 276 -11.35 -20.03 16.95
CA GLN A 276 -12.10 -19.73 18.17
C GLN A 276 -12.50 -18.26 18.23
N LYS A 277 -13.56 -17.92 18.96
CA LYS A 277 -13.91 -16.50 19.22
C LYS A 277 -12.73 -15.85 19.96
N LYS A 278 -12.29 -14.67 19.52
CA LYS A 278 -11.31 -13.89 20.29
C LYS A 278 -11.90 -13.60 21.68
N THR A 279 -11.11 -13.85 22.71
CA THR A 279 -11.50 -13.49 24.08
C THR A 279 -11.41 -11.98 24.22
N GLU A 280 -12.43 -11.36 24.81
CA GLU A 280 -12.37 -9.93 25.20
C GLU A 280 -11.35 -9.70 26.33
N ASP A 281 -10.81 -10.77 26.91
CA ASP A 281 -9.72 -10.75 27.88
C ASP A 281 -8.35 -10.60 27.19
N LEU A 282 -7.69 -9.47 27.46
CA LEU A 282 -6.34 -9.15 27.01
C LEU A 282 -5.32 -10.22 27.44
N LYS A 283 -5.44 -10.78 28.65
CA LYS A 283 -4.50 -11.78 29.16
C LYS A 283 -4.52 -13.05 28.30
N ASN A 284 -5.71 -13.57 28.01
CA ASN A 284 -5.86 -14.74 27.15
C ASN A 284 -5.37 -14.48 25.72
N THR A 285 -5.60 -13.29 25.18
CA THR A 285 -5.07 -12.89 23.86
C THR A 285 -3.54 -12.89 23.85
N LEU A 286 -2.89 -12.39 24.91
CA LEU A 286 -1.43 -12.41 25.04
C LEU A 286 -0.89 -13.84 25.17
N ILE A 287 -1.55 -14.71 25.94
CA ILE A 287 -1.18 -16.12 26.05
C ILE A 287 -1.23 -16.81 24.68
N GLN A 288 -2.27 -16.54 23.88
CA GLN A 288 -2.38 -17.05 22.51
C GLN A 288 -1.21 -16.59 21.62
N LYS A 289 -0.88 -15.30 21.65
CA LYS A 289 0.26 -14.74 20.90
C LYS A 289 1.60 -15.37 21.32
N LEU A 290 1.82 -15.58 22.62
CA LEU A 290 3.02 -16.27 23.11
C LEU A 290 3.11 -17.70 22.57
N TYR A 291 1.99 -18.43 22.50
CA TYR A 291 1.98 -19.79 21.97
C TYR A 291 2.20 -19.81 20.44
N THR A 292 1.61 -18.89 19.69
CA THR A 292 1.89 -18.73 18.25
C THR A 292 3.38 -18.50 18.01
N GLU A 293 3.97 -17.59 18.79
CA GLU A 293 5.39 -17.27 18.66
C GLU A 293 6.28 -18.45 19.05
N LEU A 294 5.88 -19.25 20.06
CA LEU A 294 6.55 -20.52 20.39
C LEU A 294 6.61 -21.45 19.15
N ILE A 295 5.50 -21.63 18.44
CA ILE A 295 5.47 -22.46 17.21
C ILE A 295 6.38 -21.88 16.13
N ARG A 296 6.31 -20.57 15.88
CA ARG A 296 7.16 -19.90 14.87
C ARG A 296 8.64 -20.07 15.17
N GLN A 297 9.05 -19.87 16.43
CA GLN A 297 10.43 -20.08 16.84
C GLN A 297 10.82 -21.54 16.62
N ASN A 298 9.99 -22.50 17.01
CA ASN A 298 10.29 -23.92 16.78
C ASN A 298 10.47 -24.23 15.29
N ILE A 299 9.59 -23.76 14.40
CA ILE A 299 9.75 -23.92 12.94
C ILE A 299 11.07 -23.30 12.45
N ALA A 300 11.37 -22.07 12.85
CA ALA A 300 12.60 -21.38 12.44
C ALA A 300 13.87 -22.15 12.83
N HIS A 301 13.92 -22.69 14.05
CA HIS A 301 15.07 -23.43 14.56
C HIS A 301 15.22 -24.85 13.95
N THR A 302 14.15 -25.39 13.37
CA THR A 302 14.15 -26.72 12.72
C THR A 302 14.64 -26.69 11.27
N GLY A 303 14.83 -25.50 10.68
CA GLY A 303 15.23 -25.36 9.28
C GLY A 303 14.14 -25.75 8.27
N LEU A 304 12.88 -25.89 8.72
CA LEU A 304 11.71 -26.19 7.89
C LEU A 304 11.29 -24.95 7.07
N GLN A 305 12.11 -24.58 6.07
CA GLN A 305 11.92 -23.39 5.23
C GLN A 305 10.64 -23.42 4.38
N ASN A 306 9.97 -24.57 4.31
CA ASN A 306 8.80 -24.79 3.48
C ASN A 306 7.48 -24.86 4.27
N ILE A 307 7.53 -24.52 5.56
CA ILE A 307 6.36 -24.38 6.45
C ILE A 307 6.29 -22.94 6.94
N THR A 308 5.13 -22.31 6.81
CA THR A 308 4.84 -21.01 7.41
C THR A 308 3.68 -21.15 8.40
N PHE A 309 3.84 -20.67 9.63
CA PHE A 309 2.76 -20.61 10.61
C PHE A 309 2.15 -19.20 10.67
N PHE A 310 0.85 -19.11 10.41
CA PHE A 310 0.12 -17.86 10.33
C PHE A 310 -1.05 -17.81 11.32
N ASP A 311 -1.32 -16.64 11.88
CA ASP A 311 -2.41 -16.40 12.84
C ASP A 311 -3.25 -15.15 12.52
N ASP A 312 -3.08 -14.59 11.33
CA ASP A 312 -3.83 -13.42 10.86
C ASP A 312 -4.89 -13.85 9.84
N TRP A 313 -6.16 -13.56 10.14
CA TRP A 313 -7.30 -13.86 9.26
C TRP A 313 -8.21 -12.63 9.13
N PHE A 314 -8.86 -12.49 7.96
CA PHE A 314 -9.70 -11.35 7.61
C PHE A 314 -11.01 -11.25 8.41
N LEU A 315 -11.43 -12.32 9.09
CA LEU A 315 -12.61 -12.36 9.95
C LEU A 315 -12.22 -11.87 11.36
N GLY A 316 -12.35 -10.56 11.59
CA GLY A 316 -11.61 -9.84 12.63
C GLY A 316 -11.81 -10.31 14.07
N ASN A 317 -12.94 -10.95 14.39
CA ASN A 317 -13.28 -11.46 15.73
C ASN A 317 -13.03 -12.97 15.94
N ILE A 318 -12.43 -13.64 14.95
CA ILE A 318 -12.02 -15.04 15.06
C ILE A 318 -10.51 -15.06 15.27
N PHE A 319 -10.07 -15.75 16.31
CA PHE A 319 -8.70 -16.20 16.41
C PHE A 319 -8.56 -17.43 15.52
N HIS A 320 -7.62 -17.37 14.59
CA HIS A 320 -7.31 -18.46 13.69
C HIS A 320 -5.81 -18.71 13.72
N SER A 321 -5.42 -19.98 13.62
CA SER A 321 -4.02 -20.33 13.38
C SER A 321 -3.93 -21.48 12.38
N GLY A 322 -2.94 -21.44 11.52
CA GLY A 322 -2.74 -22.46 10.49
C GLY A 322 -1.33 -22.54 9.95
N PHE A 323 -1.09 -23.57 9.17
CA PHE A 323 0.16 -23.85 8.47
C PHE A 323 -0.06 -23.73 6.97
N GLU A 324 0.78 -22.94 6.31
CA GLU A 324 0.96 -22.99 4.86
C GLU A 324 2.19 -23.87 4.59
N ILE A 325 2.00 -24.94 3.83
CA ILE A 325 3.04 -25.92 3.52
C ILE A 325 3.28 -25.91 2.01
N ARG A 326 4.51 -25.66 1.60
CA ARG A 326 4.93 -25.71 0.20
C ARG A 326 5.81 -26.93 -0.07
N ALA A 327 5.57 -27.62 -1.18
CA ALA A 327 6.35 -28.78 -1.57
C ALA A 327 6.53 -28.84 -3.09
N LYS A 328 7.65 -29.42 -3.54
CA LYS A 328 7.94 -29.56 -4.99
C LYS A 328 7.26 -30.79 -5.60
N ASP A 329 7.00 -31.82 -4.79
CA ASP A 329 6.47 -33.11 -5.20
C ASP A 329 5.76 -33.81 -4.04
N LYS A 330 5.04 -34.91 -4.33
CA LYS A 330 4.28 -35.67 -3.31
C LYS A 330 5.20 -36.16 -2.18
N ALA A 331 6.40 -36.66 -2.50
CA ALA A 331 7.32 -37.22 -1.51
C ALA A 331 7.82 -36.16 -0.50
N SER A 332 8.20 -34.97 -0.98
CA SER A 332 8.61 -33.85 -0.14
C SER A 332 7.45 -33.34 0.73
N LEU A 333 6.22 -33.41 0.22
CA LEU A 333 5.03 -33.07 1.00
C LEU A 333 4.82 -34.04 2.17
N HIS A 334 4.82 -35.36 1.92
CA HIS A 334 4.71 -36.38 2.97
C HIS A 334 5.76 -36.22 4.06
N LYS A 335 7.03 -36.03 3.65
CA LYS A 335 8.13 -35.79 4.57
C LYS A 335 7.91 -34.55 5.44
N THR A 336 7.35 -33.49 4.88
CA THR A 336 7.05 -32.26 5.62
C THR A 336 5.97 -32.49 6.67
N TYR A 337 4.97 -33.31 6.37
CA TYR A 337 3.94 -33.71 7.35
C TYR A 337 4.49 -34.59 8.47
N GLU A 338 5.38 -35.54 8.17
CA GLU A 338 6.10 -36.30 9.19
C GLU A 338 6.90 -35.38 10.11
N GLN A 339 7.62 -34.40 9.55
CA GLN A 339 8.37 -33.42 10.33
C GLN A 339 7.47 -32.54 11.20
N LEU A 340 6.31 -32.13 10.68
CA LEU A 340 5.33 -31.34 11.42
C LEU A 340 4.68 -32.14 12.56
N GLY A 341 4.41 -33.43 12.34
CA GLY A 341 3.93 -34.35 13.38
C GLY A 341 4.95 -34.54 14.50
N ALA A 342 6.22 -34.70 14.15
CA ALA A 342 7.31 -34.76 15.13
C ALA A 342 7.45 -33.45 15.93
N LEU A 343 7.37 -32.30 15.23
CA LEU A 343 7.40 -30.98 15.88
C LEU A 343 6.24 -30.79 16.85
N SER A 344 5.03 -31.19 16.46
CA SER A 344 3.84 -31.13 17.31
C SER A 344 4.05 -31.89 18.62
N GLU A 345 4.55 -33.13 18.54
CA GLU A 345 4.82 -33.95 19.71
C GLU A 345 5.96 -33.40 20.59
N GLN A 346 7.00 -32.85 19.95
CA GLN A 346 8.12 -32.21 20.64
C GLN A 346 7.68 -30.96 21.42
N VAL A 347 6.86 -30.09 20.83
CA VAL A 347 6.32 -28.89 21.49
C VAL A 347 5.44 -29.26 22.69
N LYS A 348 4.65 -30.34 22.60
CA LYS A 348 3.82 -30.84 23.70
C LYS A 348 4.64 -31.37 24.88
N LYS A 349 5.73 -32.09 24.61
CA LYS A 349 6.50 -32.82 25.64
C LYS A 349 7.68 -32.05 26.23
N THR A 350 8.22 -31.06 25.52
CA THR A 350 9.45 -30.38 25.94
C THR A 350 9.15 -29.29 26.98
N GLU A 351 10.01 -29.20 27.99
CA GLU A 351 9.99 -28.10 28.95
C GLU A 351 10.43 -26.81 28.26
N ILE A 352 9.74 -25.68 28.52
CA ILE A 352 10.04 -24.44 27.83
C ILE A 352 11.09 -23.71 28.64
N GLN A 353 12.36 -23.80 28.23
CA GLN A 353 13.43 -23.14 28.96
C GLN A 353 13.13 -21.64 29.16
N GLN A 354 13.44 -21.13 30.35
CA GLN A 354 13.17 -19.74 30.73
C GLN A 354 13.75 -18.73 29.71
N GLU A 355 14.94 -19.00 29.17
CA GLU A 355 15.58 -18.17 28.13
C GLU A 355 14.74 -18.08 26.83
N LEU A 356 14.18 -19.20 26.38
CA LEU A 356 13.28 -19.24 25.22
C LEU A 356 11.96 -18.51 25.53
N PHE A 357 11.42 -18.69 26.74
CA PHE A 357 10.19 -18.02 27.16
C PHE A 357 10.34 -16.50 27.21
N ASP A 358 11.46 -16.01 27.76
CA ASP A 358 11.77 -14.59 27.79
C ASP A 358 11.99 -14.01 26.39
N THR A 359 12.67 -14.76 25.51
CA THR A 359 12.83 -14.40 24.08
C THR A 359 11.48 -14.27 23.38
N ILE A 360 10.57 -15.22 23.59
CA ILE A 360 9.21 -15.20 23.03
C ILE A 360 8.43 -14.00 23.57
N LYS A 361 8.51 -13.68 24.86
CA LYS A 361 7.87 -12.48 25.43
C LYS A 361 8.35 -11.21 24.73
N GLN A 362 9.67 -11.06 24.52
CA GLN A 362 10.23 -9.89 23.85
C GLN A 362 9.78 -9.81 22.37
N LYS A 363 9.71 -10.93 21.66
CA LYS A 363 9.18 -10.96 20.28
C LYS A 363 7.69 -10.61 20.25
N VAL A 364 6.88 -11.12 21.18
CA VAL A 364 5.48 -10.74 21.31
C VAL A 364 5.33 -9.25 21.61
N ILE A 365 6.08 -8.69 22.55
CA ILE A 365 6.09 -7.24 22.84
C ILE A 365 6.40 -6.46 21.55
N LYS A 366 7.51 -6.78 20.89
CA LYS A 366 7.95 -6.09 19.67
C LYS A 366 6.91 -6.17 18.53
N ASN A 367 6.20 -7.29 18.40
CA ASN A 367 5.29 -7.56 17.28
C ASN A 367 3.80 -7.30 17.62
N THR A 368 3.45 -6.98 18.88
CA THR A 368 2.05 -6.78 19.30
C THR A 368 1.58 -5.36 19.14
N PHE A 369 2.48 -4.38 19.27
CA PHE A 369 2.10 -2.98 19.21
C PHE A 369 2.15 -2.47 17.78
N THR A 370 1.07 -1.82 17.38
CA THR A 370 1.12 -0.87 16.28
C THR A 370 1.48 0.49 16.86
N PRO A 371 2.42 1.25 16.25
CA PRO A 371 2.61 2.65 16.60
C PRO A 371 1.27 3.35 16.56
N VAL A 372 0.96 4.20 17.56
CA VAL A 372 -0.28 4.95 17.49
C VAL A 372 -0.26 5.82 16.25
N PRO A 373 -1.28 5.70 15.40
CA PRO A 373 -1.35 6.51 14.21
C PRO A 373 -1.42 7.99 14.60
N THR A 374 -0.63 8.82 13.94
CA THR A 374 -0.57 10.27 14.19
C THR A 374 -1.31 11.09 13.15
N SER A 375 -1.63 10.49 11.99
CA SER A 375 -2.44 11.14 10.95
C SER A 375 -3.93 10.91 11.21
N ALA A 376 -4.76 11.88 10.84
CA ALA A 376 -6.22 11.75 10.98
C ALA A 376 -6.77 10.54 10.21
N LYS A 377 -6.16 10.22 9.07
CA LYS A 377 -6.56 9.08 8.21
C LYS A 377 -6.29 7.75 8.90
N ASP A 378 -5.10 7.58 9.45
CA ASP A 378 -4.73 6.32 10.08
C ASP A 378 -5.47 6.10 11.40
N ILE A 379 -5.74 7.17 12.16
CA ILE A 379 -6.61 7.12 13.36
C ILE A 379 -8.05 6.76 12.97
N ALA A 380 -8.59 7.32 11.88
CA ALA A 380 -9.91 6.94 11.40
C ALA A 380 -9.97 5.46 10.99
N VAL A 381 -8.93 4.95 10.31
CA VAL A 381 -8.79 3.52 9.96
C VAL A 381 -8.70 2.65 11.22
N TYR A 382 -8.00 3.10 12.26
CA TYR A 382 -7.95 2.40 13.54
C TYR A 382 -9.36 2.20 14.15
N TYR A 383 -10.20 3.24 14.15
CA TYR A 383 -11.59 3.11 14.59
C TYR A 383 -12.43 2.23 13.65
N GLU A 384 -12.21 2.26 12.33
CA GLU A 384 -12.87 1.31 11.41
C GLU A 384 -12.55 -0.14 11.76
N ASP A 385 -11.28 -0.43 12.03
CA ASP A 385 -10.82 -1.79 12.33
C ASP A 385 -11.41 -2.29 13.67
N ILE A 386 -11.49 -1.45 14.69
CA ILE A 386 -12.02 -1.84 16.01
C ILE A 386 -13.55 -1.92 16.01
N ILE A 387 -14.22 -0.88 15.50
CA ILE A 387 -15.69 -0.77 15.58
C ILE A 387 -16.36 -1.53 14.45
N GLY A 388 -15.87 -1.34 13.22
CA GLY A 388 -16.49 -1.89 12.02
C GLY A 388 -16.03 -3.31 11.69
N ARG A 389 -14.79 -3.68 12.03
CA ARG A 389 -14.25 -5.02 11.70
C ARG A 389 -13.98 -5.88 12.92
N HIS A 390 -14.26 -5.38 14.11
CA HIS A 390 -14.04 -6.09 15.39
C HIS A 390 -12.62 -6.67 15.52
N LYS A 391 -11.62 -5.99 14.94
CA LYS A 391 -10.22 -6.35 15.06
C LYS A 391 -9.70 -5.90 16.41
N TYR A 392 -9.00 -6.80 17.08
CA TYR A 392 -8.27 -6.48 18.29
C TYR A 392 -6.93 -5.83 17.94
N VAL A 393 -6.79 -4.53 18.24
CA VAL A 393 -5.57 -3.75 18.01
C VAL A 393 -5.12 -3.13 19.33
N LEU A 394 -3.83 -3.31 19.66
CA LEU A 394 -3.23 -2.77 20.88
C LEU A 394 -2.32 -1.56 20.56
N PRO A 395 -2.67 -0.35 21.05
CA PRO A 395 -1.83 0.83 20.95
C PRO A 395 -0.49 0.64 21.67
N SER A 396 0.55 1.33 21.20
CA SER A 396 1.87 1.35 21.82
C SER A 396 1.86 1.78 23.29
N GLU A 397 0.94 2.66 23.70
CA GLU A 397 0.80 3.17 25.07
C GLU A 397 0.24 2.11 26.02
N SER A 398 -0.49 1.12 25.49
CA SER A 398 -0.85 -0.09 26.24
C SER A 398 0.37 -0.98 26.53
N GLY A 399 1.55 -0.60 26.05
CA GLY A 399 2.83 -1.28 26.28
C GLY A 399 3.11 -1.57 27.73
N PHE A 400 2.87 -0.63 28.64
CA PHE A 400 3.07 -0.85 30.08
C PHE A 400 2.14 -1.94 30.63
N LEU A 401 0.86 -1.91 30.25
CA LEU A 401 -0.13 -2.89 30.71
C LEU A 401 0.20 -4.29 30.19
N VAL A 402 0.53 -4.39 28.90
CA VAL A 402 0.96 -5.65 28.28
C VAL A 402 2.24 -6.16 28.92
N GLN A 403 3.24 -5.30 29.14
CA GLN A 403 4.49 -5.65 29.83
C GLN A 403 4.20 -6.19 31.23
N LYS A 404 3.32 -5.52 31.99
CA LYS A 404 2.93 -5.95 33.33
C LYS A 404 2.30 -7.35 33.29
N ILE A 405 1.32 -7.57 32.41
CA ILE A 405 0.66 -8.87 32.26
C ILE A 405 1.69 -9.95 31.87
N LEU A 406 2.53 -9.69 30.86
CA LEU A 406 3.54 -10.64 30.39
C LEU A 406 4.60 -10.94 31.46
N ASN A 407 4.97 -9.98 32.30
CA ASN A 407 5.90 -10.18 33.42
C ASN A 407 5.32 -11.11 34.49
N GLU A 408 4.01 -11.07 34.72
CA GLU A 408 3.31 -11.93 35.68
C GLU A 408 3.05 -13.35 35.14
N LEU A 409 3.09 -13.55 33.81
CA LEU A 409 2.92 -14.85 33.19
C LEU A 409 4.15 -15.75 33.35
N LYS A 410 3.89 -17.01 33.68
CA LYS A 410 4.88 -18.09 33.72
C LYS A 410 4.68 -19.06 32.55
N GLU A 411 5.66 -19.92 32.28
CA GLU A 411 5.62 -20.86 31.15
C GLU A 411 4.41 -21.80 31.17
N GLU A 412 3.84 -22.10 32.34
CA GLU A 412 2.69 -22.98 32.45
C GLU A 412 1.43 -22.35 31.86
N ALA A 413 1.35 -21.02 31.80
CA ALA A 413 0.21 -20.31 31.25
C ALA A 413 0.01 -20.61 29.75
N ILE A 414 1.11 -20.73 28.99
CA ILE A 414 1.04 -21.04 27.54
C ILE A 414 0.75 -22.51 27.27
N ARG A 415 0.97 -23.42 28.25
CA ARG A 415 0.63 -24.85 28.11
C ARG A 415 -0.87 -25.11 28.04
N SER A 416 -1.69 -24.21 28.57
CA SER A 416 -3.16 -24.28 28.45
C SER A 416 -3.65 -24.24 26.98
N TYR A 417 -2.80 -23.79 26.05
CA TYR A 417 -3.05 -23.74 24.61
C TYR A 417 -2.34 -24.84 23.81
N SER A 418 -1.76 -25.85 24.47
CA SER A 418 -1.14 -27.01 23.80
C SER A 418 -2.12 -27.83 22.94
N SER A 419 -3.43 -27.67 23.17
CA SER A 419 -4.51 -28.22 22.35
C SER A 419 -4.61 -27.61 20.95
N LEU A 420 -3.95 -26.48 20.68
CA LEU A 420 -3.94 -25.84 19.36
C LEU A 420 -3.23 -26.67 18.29
N LEU A 421 -2.35 -27.61 18.69
CA LEU A 421 -1.76 -28.61 17.78
C LEU A 421 -2.50 -29.94 18.02
N SER A 422 -3.58 -30.15 17.30
CA SER A 422 -4.39 -31.39 17.38
C SER A 422 -3.54 -32.63 17.08
N GLU A 423 -3.99 -33.79 17.56
CA GLU A 423 -3.37 -35.08 17.20
C GLU A 423 -3.62 -35.42 15.72
N GLU A 424 -4.67 -34.88 15.10
CA GLU A 424 -4.99 -35.07 13.69
C GLU A 424 -5.04 -33.73 12.95
N PRO A 425 -4.33 -33.57 11.82
CA PRO A 425 -4.40 -32.36 11.01
C PRO A 425 -5.73 -32.30 10.25
N HIS A 426 -6.29 -31.10 10.13
CA HIS A 426 -7.55 -30.84 9.41
C HIS A 426 -7.27 -30.05 8.13
N PHE A 427 -7.41 -30.69 6.97
CA PHE A 427 -7.06 -30.07 5.68
C PHE A 427 -8.24 -29.34 5.06
N ASN A 428 -8.05 -28.07 4.71
CA ASN A 428 -9.12 -27.28 4.08
C ASN A 428 -8.84 -26.96 2.60
N LEU A 429 -7.58 -27.01 2.14
CA LEU A 429 -7.28 -26.79 0.72
C LEU A 429 -5.93 -27.36 0.30
N ILE A 430 -5.90 -28.06 -0.84
CA ILE A 430 -4.68 -28.46 -1.54
C ILE A 430 -4.66 -27.85 -2.94
N GLN A 431 -3.61 -27.11 -3.26
CA GLN A 431 -3.32 -26.65 -4.60
C GLN A 431 -2.20 -27.50 -5.22
N THR A 432 -2.42 -28.01 -6.43
CA THR A 432 -1.47 -28.88 -7.11
C THR A 432 -1.17 -28.42 -8.54
N PRO A 433 0.05 -28.67 -9.06
CA PRO A 433 0.31 -28.59 -10.49
C PRO A 433 -0.55 -29.58 -11.28
N SER A 434 -0.94 -29.22 -12.50
CA SER A 434 -1.65 -30.11 -13.41
C SER A 434 -0.89 -31.43 -13.63
N GLY A 435 -1.58 -32.57 -13.53
CA GLY A 435 -1.01 -33.90 -13.81
C GLY A 435 -0.42 -34.67 -12.62
N LEU A 436 -0.38 -34.09 -11.42
CA LEU A 436 -0.06 -34.85 -10.20
C LEU A 436 -1.27 -35.70 -9.75
N SER A 437 -1.01 -36.97 -9.40
CA SER A 437 -2.01 -37.93 -8.88
C SER A 437 -2.71 -37.40 -7.63
N LYS A 438 -4.00 -37.77 -7.43
CA LYS A 438 -4.79 -37.37 -6.25
C LYS A 438 -4.06 -37.74 -4.95
N ILE A 439 -3.59 -36.73 -4.21
CA ILE A 439 -3.21 -36.85 -2.80
C ILE A 439 -4.51 -36.96 -2.00
N THR A 440 -4.55 -37.75 -0.92
CA THR A 440 -5.71 -37.82 -0.04
C THR A 440 -5.40 -37.24 1.34
N GLU A 441 -6.44 -36.81 2.06
CA GLU A 441 -6.32 -36.40 3.46
C GLU A 441 -5.77 -37.54 4.32
N GLN A 442 -6.28 -38.76 4.13
CA GLN A 442 -5.84 -39.93 4.88
C GLN A 442 -4.32 -40.16 4.74
N GLU A 443 -3.78 -40.03 3.53
CA GLU A 443 -2.34 -40.15 3.24
C GLU A 443 -1.48 -39.13 4.03
N LEU A 444 -1.95 -37.88 4.15
CA LEU A 444 -1.24 -36.83 4.89
C LEU A 444 -1.41 -36.98 6.40
N THR A 445 -2.60 -37.38 6.87
CA THR A 445 -2.85 -37.70 8.28
C THR A 445 -1.98 -38.86 8.75
N GLU A 446 -1.83 -39.93 7.96
CA GLU A 446 -0.95 -41.05 8.27
C GLU A 446 0.52 -40.62 8.37
N SER A 447 0.95 -39.69 7.51
CA SER A 447 2.31 -39.12 7.53
C SER A 447 2.55 -38.29 8.79
N PHE A 448 1.59 -37.44 9.17
CA PHE A 448 1.65 -36.68 10.41
C PHE A 448 1.70 -37.60 11.65
N GLN A 449 0.85 -38.62 11.69
CA GLN A 449 0.84 -39.63 12.76
C GLN A 449 2.15 -40.42 12.84
N THR A 450 2.75 -40.72 11.70
CA THR A 450 4.09 -41.34 11.62
C THR A 450 5.13 -40.41 12.26
N GLY A 451 5.04 -39.10 11.98
CA GLY A 451 5.81 -38.05 12.63
C GLY A 451 5.71 -38.05 14.15
N ILE A 452 4.48 -38.06 14.69
CA ILE A 452 4.22 -38.11 16.14
C ILE A 452 4.91 -39.33 16.78
N LYS A 453 4.80 -40.50 16.13
CA LYS A 453 5.35 -41.77 16.64
C LYS A 453 6.85 -41.92 16.44
N SER A 454 7.45 -41.16 15.54
CA SER A 454 8.84 -41.34 15.10
C SER A 454 9.88 -41.09 16.20
N GLY A 455 9.53 -40.32 17.25
CA GLY A 455 10.49 -39.88 18.27
C GLY A 455 11.59 -38.98 17.72
N LEU A 456 11.41 -38.41 16.53
CA LEU A 456 12.31 -37.43 15.92
C LEU A 456 12.51 -36.26 16.90
N LYS A 457 13.69 -36.16 17.49
CA LYS A 457 14.13 -34.95 18.16
C LYS A 457 14.69 -34.04 17.11
N ILE A 458 13.97 -32.97 16.78
CA ILE A 458 14.52 -31.97 15.89
C ILE A 458 15.61 -31.26 16.69
N GLN A 459 16.85 -31.52 16.31
CA GLN A 459 18.00 -30.85 16.88
C GLN A 459 17.87 -29.37 16.54
N TYR A 460 17.82 -28.55 17.58
CA TYR A 460 18.05 -27.11 17.41
C TYR A 460 19.39 -27.00 16.68
N GLN A 461 19.36 -26.50 15.44
CA GLN A 461 20.57 -25.87 14.95
C GLN A 461 20.86 -24.77 15.98
N GLU A 462 22.10 -24.68 16.46
CA GLU A 462 22.54 -23.42 17.04
C GLU A 462 22.25 -22.38 15.95
N THR A 463 21.12 -21.68 16.08
CA THR A 463 21.01 -20.33 15.57
C THR A 463 22.28 -19.71 16.10
N ALA A 464 23.20 -19.38 15.18
CA ALA A 464 24.34 -18.53 15.48
C ALA A 464 23.78 -17.51 16.45
N LYS A 465 24.19 -17.60 17.73
CA LYS A 465 23.52 -16.93 18.85
C LYS A 465 22.98 -15.65 18.28
N GLU A 466 21.65 -15.46 18.23
CA GLU A 466 21.11 -14.13 17.96
C GLU A 466 21.95 -13.29 18.91
N GLU A 467 22.91 -12.55 18.36
CA GLU A 467 23.76 -11.72 19.18
C GLU A 467 22.72 -10.84 19.82
N VAL A 468 22.45 -11.06 21.11
CA VAL A 468 21.89 -10.05 22.00
C VAL A 468 22.55 -8.81 21.51
N LEU A 469 21.82 -7.94 20.77
CA LEU A 469 22.38 -6.90 19.92
C LEU A 469 23.51 -6.28 20.70
N LYS A 470 24.73 -6.77 20.48
CA LYS A 470 25.89 -6.22 21.12
C LYS A 470 25.99 -4.98 20.30
N GLU A 471 25.70 -3.84 20.93
CA GLU A 471 25.91 -2.54 20.31
C GLU A 471 27.18 -2.66 19.49
N ALA A 472 27.03 -2.67 18.17
CA ALA A 472 28.15 -2.93 17.29
C ALA A 472 29.23 -1.93 17.71
N PRO A 473 30.47 -2.37 17.95
CA PRO A 473 31.48 -1.49 18.53
C PRO A 473 31.54 -0.21 17.70
N LEU A 474 31.48 0.93 18.40
CA LEU A 474 31.49 2.25 17.77
C LEU A 474 32.69 2.32 16.81
N ILE A 475 32.39 2.45 15.52
CA ILE A 475 33.44 2.46 14.50
C ILE A 475 34.05 3.87 14.52
N HIS A 476 35.31 3.96 14.91
CA HIS A 476 36.04 5.22 14.76
C HIS A 476 36.40 5.43 13.29
N TYR A 477 35.80 6.47 12.68
CA TYR A 477 36.02 6.80 11.29
C TYR A 477 36.57 8.22 11.10
N LYS A 478 37.32 8.42 10.00
CA LYS A 478 37.82 9.72 9.57
C LYS A 478 37.64 9.87 8.06
N ILE A 479 36.63 10.64 7.67
CA ILE A 479 36.37 10.98 6.27
C ILE A 479 36.73 12.45 6.07
N GLU A 480 37.85 12.72 5.39
CA GLU A 480 38.32 14.11 5.21
C GLU A 480 37.45 14.89 4.21
N SER A 481 37.29 16.18 4.44
CA SER A 481 36.65 17.14 3.52
C SER A 481 37.48 17.35 2.24
N PRO A 482 36.88 17.84 1.14
CA PRO A 482 37.62 18.25 -0.05
C PRO A 482 38.63 19.36 0.28
N LYS A 483 39.80 19.33 -0.36
CA LYS A 483 40.88 20.31 -0.12
C LYS A 483 40.87 21.50 -1.09
N LYS A 484 40.20 21.35 -2.23
CA LYS A 484 40.21 22.34 -3.32
C LYS A 484 38.78 22.70 -3.71
N LEU A 485 38.52 24.00 -3.81
CA LEU A 485 37.29 24.55 -4.35
C LEU A 485 37.55 25.05 -5.78
N PHE A 486 36.55 24.87 -6.64
CA PHE A 486 36.50 25.33 -8.03
C PHE A 486 35.39 26.36 -8.26
N ALA A 487 34.42 26.46 -7.34
CA ALA A 487 33.28 27.34 -7.47
C ALA A 487 32.86 28.01 -6.16
N GLY A 488 32.21 29.16 -6.32
CA GLY A 488 31.51 29.89 -5.26
C GLY A 488 30.11 30.28 -5.70
N VAL A 489 29.36 30.92 -4.81
CA VAL A 489 28.01 31.41 -5.07
C VAL A 489 28.05 32.60 -6.04
N ILE A 490 27.27 32.54 -7.11
CA ILE A 490 27.14 33.62 -8.11
C ILE A 490 25.81 34.34 -8.06
N SER A 491 24.74 33.68 -7.60
CA SER A 491 23.45 34.31 -7.35
C SER A 491 22.69 33.56 -6.28
N GLU A 492 21.87 34.29 -5.54
CA GLU A 492 20.93 33.74 -4.58
C GLU A 492 19.58 34.42 -4.75
N LYS A 493 18.50 33.65 -4.67
CA LYS A 493 17.11 34.13 -4.72
C LYS A 493 16.28 33.39 -3.67
N GLN A 494 15.47 34.14 -2.92
CA GLN A 494 14.53 33.58 -1.96
C GLN A 494 13.13 33.50 -2.56
N LEU A 495 12.48 32.35 -2.42
CA LEU A 495 11.07 32.11 -2.70
C LEU A 495 10.34 32.04 -1.35
N ASN A 496 9.71 33.16 -0.96
CA ASN A 496 9.22 33.34 0.40
C ASN A 496 8.01 32.45 0.71
N GLN A 497 7.09 32.23 -0.24
CA GLN A 497 5.89 31.43 0.04
C GLN A 497 6.20 29.93 0.13
N LEU A 498 7.26 29.46 -0.53
CA LEU A 498 7.71 28.07 -0.46
C LEU A 498 8.72 27.82 0.68
N ASN A 499 9.22 28.89 1.30
CA ASN A 499 10.38 28.86 2.20
C ASN A 499 11.59 28.15 1.54
N VAL A 500 11.93 28.57 0.31
CA VAL A 500 13.01 27.96 -0.49
C VAL A 500 14.05 29.01 -0.87
N SER A 501 15.35 28.68 -0.73
CA SER A 501 16.45 29.46 -1.30
C SER A 501 17.01 28.77 -2.54
N LEU A 502 17.06 29.49 -3.64
CA LEU A 502 17.71 29.09 -4.88
C LEU A 502 19.10 29.72 -4.93
N ILE A 503 20.15 28.90 -4.98
CA ILE A 503 21.55 29.31 -5.00
C ILE A 503 22.17 28.77 -6.27
N LYS A 504 22.87 29.62 -7.02
CA LYS A 504 23.62 29.18 -8.20
C LYS A 504 25.11 29.22 -7.92
N LEU A 505 25.81 28.14 -8.25
CA LEU A 505 27.26 28.04 -8.14
C LEU A 505 27.94 28.29 -9.49
N SER A 506 29.17 28.84 -9.48
CA SER A 506 29.92 29.13 -10.71
C SER A 506 30.36 27.89 -11.50
N ASN A 507 30.25 26.68 -10.96
CA ASN A 507 30.49 25.42 -11.69
C ASN A 507 29.25 24.87 -12.41
N GLY A 508 28.13 25.59 -12.37
CA GLY A 508 26.89 25.21 -13.06
C GLY A 508 25.92 24.37 -12.23
N ILE A 509 26.24 24.08 -10.96
CA ILE A 509 25.32 23.41 -10.04
C ILE A 509 24.32 24.43 -9.47
N ASP A 510 23.04 24.14 -9.64
CA ASP A 510 21.95 24.84 -8.96
C ASP A 510 21.67 24.14 -7.62
N VAL A 511 21.54 24.91 -6.53
CA VAL A 511 21.29 24.39 -5.18
C VAL A 511 19.99 24.96 -4.67
N ILE A 512 19.14 24.08 -4.14
CA ILE A 512 17.81 24.38 -3.65
C ILE A 512 17.78 24.00 -2.18
N LEU A 513 17.63 25.00 -1.30
CA LEU A 513 17.50 24.79 0.13
C LEU A 513 16.03 24.94 0.51
N ALA A 514 15.41 23.89 1.06
CA ALA A 514 14.01 23.84 1.45
C ALA A 514 13.87 23.46 2.94
N PRO A 515 14.22 24.37 3.88
CA PRO A 515 14.11 24.08 5.30
C PRO A 515 12.64 23.88 5.73
N ASP A 516 12.42 22.89 6.58
CA ASP A 516 11.10 22.54 7.11
C ASP A 516 11.22 21.94 8.52
N SER A 517 10.72 22.65 9.52
CA SER A 517 10.81 22.23 10.93
C SER A 517 9.96 21.00 11.26
N LYS A 518 9.03 20.60 10.38
CA LYS A 518 8.19 19.41 10.56
C LYS A 518 8.89 18.12 10.09
N ALA A 519 10.00 18.23 9.37
CA ALA A 519 10.71 17.07 8.86
C ALA A 519 11.51 16.35 9.96
N GLU A 520 11.38 15.03 10.04
CA GLU A 520 12.11 14.19 11.00
C GLU A 520 13.60 14.02 10.66
N LYS A 521 13.94 14.04 9.36
CA LYS A 521 15.30 13.90 8.84
C LYS A 521 15.55 14.92 7.74
N ASN A 522 16.83 15.19 7.49
CA ASN A 522 17.29 15.96 6.35
C ASN A 522 17.55 15.03 5.16
N THR A 523 17.19 15.48 3.96
CA THR A 523 17.40 14.79 2.70
C THR A 523 18.30 15.64 1.80
N ILE A 524 19.29 15.02 1.18
CA ILE A 524 20.11 15.59 0.12
C ILE A 524 19.88 14.77 -1.15
N ILE A 525 19.42 15.42 -2.22
CA ILE A 525 19.21 14.80 -3.53
C ILE A 525 20.12 15.50 -4.53
N TYR A 526 21.15 14.79 -4.98
CA TYR A 526 22.03 15.20 -6.06
C TYR A 526 21.48 14.65 -7.37
N TYR A 527 20.77 15.49 -8.10
CA TYR A 527 20.03 15.10 -9.30
C TYR A 527 20.68 15.70 -10.55
N GLY A 528 20.78 14.92 -11.62
CA GLY A 528 21.23 15.41 -12.92
C GLY A 528 20.55 14.73 -14.09
N ARG A 529 20.72 15.35 -15.27
CA ARG A 529 20.41 14.70 -16.54
C ARG A 529 21.50 13.72 -16.90
N GLY A 530 21.10 12.67 -17.61
CA GLY A 530 22.01 11.65 -18.12
C GLY A 530 21.65 10.31 -17.52
N GLY A 531 21.50 9.32 -18.37
CA GLY A 531 21.15 7.99 -17.93
C GLY A 531 21.44 6.96 -18.99
N PHE A 532 20.83 5.79 -18.86
CA PHE A 532 21.03 4.67 -19.75
C PHE A 532 20.64 4.94 -21.20
N SER A 533 19.82 5.96 -21.50
CA SER A 533 19.53 6.41 -22.87
C SER A 533 20.73 6.98 -23.62
N GLN A 534 21.88 7.14 -22.97
CA GLN A 534 23.15 7.42 -23.65
C GLN A 534 23.80 6.15 -24.25
N LEU A 535 23.34 4.97 -23.83
CA LEU A 535 23.81 3.68 -24.32
C LEU A 535 22.87 3.15 -25.39
N SER A 536 23.44 2.60 -26.46
CA SER A 536 22.68 1.86 -27.47
C SER A 536 22.09 0.57 -26.90
N ASP A 537 21.01 0.06 -27.52
CA ASP A 537 20.38 -1.21 -27.16
C ASP A 537 21.35 -2.39 -27.14
N HIS A 538 22.38 -2.35 -27.99
CA HIS A 538 23.44 -3.37 -27.98
C HIS A 538 24.37 -3.28 -26.77
N LYS A 539 24.59 -2.07 -26.22
CA LYS A 539 25.46 -1.84 -25.07
C LYS A 539 24.72 -1.97 -23.74
N TYR A 540 23.46 -1.54 -23.68
CA TYR A 540 22.69 -1.46 -22.44
C TYR A 540 22.72 -2.73 -21.57
N PRO A 541 22.56 -3.96 -22.11
CA PRO A 541 22.59 -5.17 -21.30
C PRO A 541 23.89 -5.38 -20.52
N PHE A 542 25.00 -4.80 -20.96
CA PHE A 542 26.29 -4.86 -20.26
C PHE A 542 26.41 -3.83 -19.12
N TYR A 543 25.43 -2.94 -18.96
CA TYR A 543 25.42 -1.85 -17.97
C TYR A 543 24.21 -1.87 -17.05
N LYS A 544 23.18 -2.68 -17.34
CA LYS A 544 21.90 -2.70 -16.61
C LYS A 544 22.06 -2.95 -15.10
N ASP A 545 23.08 -3.70 -14.70
CA ASP A 545 23.38 -4.01 -13.29
C ASP A 545 24.18 -2.89 -12.58
N LEU A 546 24.50 -1.77 -13.25
CA LEU A 546 25.29 -0.68 -12.65
C LEU A 546 24.63 -0.10 -11.39
N ASN A 547 23.30 0.01 -11.36
CA ASN A 547 22.61 0.48 -10.17
C ASN A 547 22.87 -0.43 -8.96
N TYR A 548 22.95 -1.75 -9.14
CA TYR A 548 23.27 -2.68 -8.05
C TYR A 548 24.66 -2.39 -7.47
N TYR A 549 25.69 -2.32 -8.31
CA TYR A 549 27.06 -2.06 -7.84
C TYR A 549 27.25 -0.62 -7.32
N ALA A 550 26.54 0.37 -7.87
CA ALA A 550 26.61 1.77 -7.41
C ALA A 550 26.09 1.96 -5.99
N ASN A 551 25.18 1.09 -5.53
CA ASN A 551 24.68 1.07 -4.15
C ASN A 551 25.59 0.27 -3.19
N GLN A 552 26.63 -0.39 -3.71
CA GLN A 552 27.60 -1.16 -2.93
C GLN A 552 29.00 -0.55 -2.97
N ILE A 553 29.10 0.75 -3.23
CA ILE A 553 30.40 1.42 -3.21
C ILE A 553 30.91 1.60 -1.78
N GLY A 554 32.23 1.53 -1.61
CA GLY A 554 32.89 2.11 -0.44
C GLY A 554 33.28 3.58 -0.69
N ILE A 555 33.88 4.24 0.30
CA ILE A 555 34.48 5.57 0.16
C ILE A 555 35.86 5.64 0.83
N LYS A 556 36.84 6.25 0.15
CA LYS A 556 38.24 6.35 0.63
C LYS A 556 38.82 5.02 1.16
N SER A 557 38.97 4.91 2.48
CA SER A 557 39.58 3.78 3.19
C SER A 557 38.55 2.76 3.67
N TYR A 558 37.26 3.02 3.49
CA TYR A 558 36.17 2.17 3.95
C TYR A 558 35.55 1.43 2.77
N LYS A 559 35.63 0.09 2.79
CA LYS A 559 34.84 -0.78 1.91
C LYS A 559 33.37 -0.70 2.29
N TYR A 560 32.49 -1.15 1.40
CA TYR A 560 31.04 -1.07 1.59
C TYR A 560 30.55 -1.69 2.89
N ASN A 561 31.04 -2.88 3.28
CA ASN A 561 30.64 -3.53 4.53
C ASN A 561 30.86 -2.63 5.76
N ILE A 562 32.05 -2.05 5.90
CA ILE A 562 32.38 -1.14 7.02
C ILE A 562 31.63 0.18 6.87
N LEU A 563 31.50 0.69 5.64
CA LEU A 563 30.77 1.93 5.39
C LEU A 563 29.29 1.78 5.78
N SER A 564 28.66 0.68 5.41
CA SER A 564 27.27 0.35 5.77
C SER A 564 27.07 0.39 7.28
N ASP A 565 28.00 -0.19 8.05
CA ASP A 565 27.97 -0.14 9.51
C ASP A 565 28.12 1.29 10.04
N ILE A 566 29.04 2.08 9.49
CA ILE A 566 29.19 3.50 9.83
C ILE A 566 27.90 4.27 9.56
N LEU A 567 27.30 4.10 8.38
CA LEU A 567 26.06 4.80 8.01
C LEU A 567 24.90 4.41 8.94
N SER A 568 24.76 3.12 9.24
CA SER A 568 23.77 2.60 10.19
C SER A 568 23.93 3.20 11.59
N GLN A 569 25.15 3.21 12.15
CA GLN A 569 25.46 3.81 13.46
C GLN A 569 25.16 5.31 13.53
N ASN A 570 25.16 6.01 12.39
CA ASN A 570 24.92 7.46 12.30
C ASN A 570 23.51 7.79 11.76
N SER A 571 22.62 6.78 11.64
CA SER A 571 21.26 6.93 11.11
C SER A 571 21.20 7.55 9.70
N ILE A 572 22.22 7.28 8.88
CA ILE A 572 22.34 7.76 7.49
C ILE A 572 21.88 6.67 6.52
N SER A 573 21.11 7.06 5.51
CA SER A 573 20.86 6.20 4.35
C SER A 573 21.50 6.78 3.09
N TYR A 574 21.91 5.91 2.17
CA TYR A 574 22.48 6.28 0.88
C TYR A 574 21.85 5.42 -0.22
N SER A 575 21.48 6.06 -1.32
CA SER A 575 21.15 5.35 -2.54
C SER A 575 21.62 6.11 -3.78
N SER A 576 22.00 5.36 -4.80
CA SER A 576 22.35 5.87 -6.13
C SER A 576 21.46 5.21 -7.16
N TYR A 577 20.95 6.01 -8.09
CA TYR A 577 20.07 5.54 -9.16
C TYR A 577 20.38 6.24 -10.47
N ILE A 578 20.45 5.45 -11.54
CA ILE A 578 20.54 5.89 -12.92
C ILE A 578 19.30 5.35 -13.63
N GLY A 579 18.46 6.25 -14.13
CA GLY A 579 17.33 5.93 -14.99
C GLY A 579 17.68 6.07 -16.48
N SER A 580 16.68 6.13 -17.34
CA SER A 580 16.88 6.31 -18.79
C SER A 580 17.43 7.70 -19.12
N TYR A 581 16.82 8.75 -18.57
CA TYR A 581 17.12 10.15 -18.91
C TYR A 581 17.67 10.99 -17.75
N SER A 582 17.67 10.44 -16.53
CA SER A 582 18.06 11.11 -15.30
C SER A 582 18.91 10.21 -14.40
N ASN A 583 19.60 10.84 -13.46
CA ASN A 583 20.33 10.18 -12.39
C ASN A 583 20.11 10.93 -11.07
N GLU A 584 20.15 10.19 -9.97
CA GLU A 584 20.12 10.75 -8.62
C GLU A 584 21.05 10.01 -7.66
N ILE A 585 21.63 10.75 -6.72
CA ILE A 585 22.14 10.20 -5.45
C ILE A 585 21.32 10.84 -4.35
N ARG A 586 20.70 10.00 -3.52
CA ARG A 586 19.87 10.41 -2.40
C ARG A 586 20.53 9.99 -1.09
N ILE A 587 20.58 10.91 -0.15
CA ILE A 587 21.11 10.66 1.21
C ILE A 587 20.12 11.24 2.21
N THR A 588 19.78 10.49 3.25
CA THR A 588 19.05 11.03 4.40
C THR A 588 19.90 10.94 5.66
N ALA A 589 19.85 11.96 6.51
CA ALA A 589 20.64 12.04 7.73
C ALA A 589 19.94 12.92 8.79
N PRO A 590 20.19 12.70 10.09
CA PRO A 590 19.86 13.69 11.12
C PRO A 590 20.73 14.94 10.99
N ASP A 591 20.29 16.07 11.54
CA ASP A 591 20.99 17.37 11.44
C ASP A 591 22.44 17.31 11.94
N GLU A 592 22.67 16.64 13.08
CA GLU A 592 24.00 16.44 13.66
C GLU A 592 25.00 15.72 12.73
N ASN A 593 24.50 14.91 11.79
CA ASN A 593 25.31 14.15 10.84
C ASN A 593 25.27 14.71 9.40
N MET A 594 24.77 15.94 9.22
CA MET A 594 24.73 16.59 7.91
C MET A 594 26.10 16.72 7.26
N GLU A 595 27.14 17.13 7.99
CA GLU A 595 28.47 17.22 7.37
C GLU A 595 28.98 15.84 6.88
N LEU A 596 28.66 14.75 7.58
CA LEU A 596 29.00 13.40 7.13
C LEU A 596 28.24 13.03 5.85
N ALA A 597 26.96 13.40 5.73
CA ALA A 597 26.17 13.20 4.52
C ALA A 597 26.78 13.92 3.29
N PHE A 598 27.23 15.17 3.46
CA PHE A 598 27.92 15.92 2.39
C PHE A 598 29.26 15.29 2.02
N LYS A 599 30.03 14.81 3.01
CA LYS A 599 31.28 14.06 2.77
C LYS A 599 31.00 12.78 1.98
N LEU A 600 29.99 12.01 2.37
CA LEU A 600 29.57 10.78 1.71
C LEU A 600 29.25 11.04 0.24
N LEU A 601 28.44 12.06 -0.05
CA LEU A 601 28.07 12.44 -1.42
C LEU A 601 29.28 12.85 -2.27
N TYR A 602 30.19 13.66 -1.71
CA TYR A 602 31.38 14.06 -2.45
C TYR A 602 32.26 12.86 -2.78
N HIS A 603 32.47 11.96 -1.81
CA HIS A 603 33.30 10.78 -2.02
C HIS A 603 32.63 9.71 -2.88
N SER A 604 31.30 9.59 -2.88
CA SER A 604 30.61 8.69 -3.82
C SER A 604 30.78 9.10 -5.28
N VAL A 605 31.04 10.39 -5.56
CA VAL A 605 31.27 10.90 -6.92
C VAL A 605 32.75 10.88 -7.32
N TYR A 606 33.67 11.21 -6.41
CA TYR A 606 35.09 11.41 -6.74
C TYR A 606 36.07 10.39 -6.15
N ASN A 607 35.74 9.75 -5.03
CA ASN A 607 36.69 8.92 -4.25
C ASN A 607 36.05 7.62 -3.73
N TYR A 608 35.20 7.02 -4.54
CA TYR A 608 34.54 5.76 -4.19
C TYR A 608 35.52 4.59 -4.31
N VAL A 609 35.24 3.54 -3.56
CA VAL A 609 35.94 2.25 -3.65
C VAL A 609 35.04 1.28 -4.41
N LEU A 610 35.57 0.71 -5.48
CA LEU A 610 34.86 -0.24 -6.32
C LEU A 610 34.52 -1.54 -5.55
N PRO A 611 33.28 -2.06 -5.65
CA PRO A 611 32.90 -3.37 -5.09
C PRO A 611 33.41 -4.52 -5.96
N ILE A 612 34.74 -4.67 -6.06
CA ILE A 612 35.37 -5.65 -6.96
C ILE A 612 35.03 -7.09 -6.55
N GLU A 613 35.00 -7.37 -5.24
CA GLU A 613 34.73 -8.74 -4.76
C GLU A 613 33.24 -9.08 -4.93
N ASP A 614 32.32 -8.19 -4.55
CA ASP A 614 30.88 -8.40 -4.76
C ASP A 614 30.55 -8.58 -6.26
N PHE A 615 31.20 -7.81 -7.13
CA PHE A 615 31.10 -7.99 -8.59
C PHE A 615 31.59 -9.37 -9.04
N LYS A 616 32.74 -9.85 -8.55
CA LYS A 616 33.24 -11.18 -8.92
C LYS A 616 32.32 -12.30 -8.43
N ASP A 617 31.80 -12.18 -7.22
CA ASP A 617 30.91 -13.17 -6.62
C ASP A 617 29.56 -13.22 -7.36
N ASP A 618 28.99 -12.07 -7.71
CA ASP A 618 27.79 -11.97 -8.54
C ASP A 618 28.00 -12.59 -9.94
N ILE A 619 29.09 -12.28 -10.63
CA ILE A 619 29.41 -12.89 -11.92
C ILE A 619 29.62 -14.41 -11.79
N LYS A 620 30.29 -14.86 -10.74
CA LYS A 620 30.49 -16.29 -10.46
C LYS A 620 29.15 -16.98 -10.25
N GLN A 621 28.23 -16.37 -9.50
CA GLN A 621 26.89 -16.90 -9.27
C GLN A 621 26.11 -17.00 -10.59
N LYS A 622 26.06 -15.92 -11.40
CA LYS A 622 25.40 -15.91 -12.72
C LYS A 622 25.99 -16.93 -13.71
N LEU A 623 27.26 -17.29 -13.57
CA LEU A 623 27.90 -18.34 -14.40
C LEU A 623 27.54 -19.76 -13.96
N LEU A 624 27.19 -19.96 -12.69
CA LEU A 624 26.78 -21.24 -12.12
C LEU A 624 25.30 -21.53 -12.35
N GLU A 625 24.50 -20.51 -12.68
CA GLU A 625 23.12 -20.68 -13.10
C GLU A 625 23.07 -21.47 -14.42
N ASP A 626 22.26 -22.54 -14.45
CA ASP A 626 21.98 -23.28 -15.68
C ASP A 626 21.40 -22.31 -16.71
N ASP A 627 21.74 -22.48 -18.01
CA ASP A 627 21.10 -21.74 -19.12
C ASP A 627 19.66 -22.23 -19.32
N LYS A 628 18.89 -22.32 -18.24
CA LYS A 628 17.44 -22.24 -18.37
C LYS A 628 17.21 -20.85 -18.91
N GLU A 629 16.77 -20.75 -20.16
CA GLU A 629 15.98 -19.61 -20.56
C GLU A 629 15.00 -19.40 -19.41
N GLU A 630 15.18 -18.32 -18.65
CA GLU A 630 14.04 -17.72 -18.00
C GLU A 630 13.09 -17.47 -19.14
N GLN A 631 12.14 -18.40 -19.31
CA GLN A 631 11.00 -18.17 -20.15
C GLN A 631 10.49 -16.82 -19.70
N VAL A 632 10.66 -15.80 -20.55
CA VAL A 632 10.03 -14.49 -20.42
C VAL A 632 8.66 -14.81 -19.91
N SER A 633 8.41 -14.47 -18.64
CA SER A 633 7.22 -14.83 -17.88
C SER A 633 6.12 -15.30 -18.82
N GLU A 634 5.87 -16.62 -18.92
CA GLU A 634 4.80 -17.16 -19.77
C GLU A 634 3.42 -16.56 -19.40
N ASN A 635 3.36 -15.77 -18.33
CA ASN A 635 2.22 -14.95 -17.99
C ASN A 635 2.01 -13.83 -19.03
N GLU A 636 0.92 -13.96 -19.77
CA GLU A 636 0.37 -13.00 -20.74
C GLU A 636 0.32 -11.56 -20.16
N TYR A 637 0.00 -11.43 -18.87
CA TYR A 637 -0.03 -10.13 -18.18
C TYR A 637 1.32 -9.42 -18.14
N ALA A 638 2.43 -10.14 -17.96
CA ALA A 638 3.76 -9.53 -17.95
C ALA A 638 4.15 -9.02 -19.35
N ARG A 639 3.78 -9.76 -20.40
CA ARG A 639 4.00 -9.33 -21.80
C ARG A 639 3.14 -8.12 -22.16
N PHE A 640 1.91 -8.08 -21.67
CA PHE A 640 1.02 -6.93 -21.77
C PHE A 640 1.63 -5.68 -21.15
N GLN A 641 2.07 -5.75 -19.88
CA GLN A 641 2.71 -4.62 -19.19
C GLN A 641 3.98 -4.16 -19.90
N GLN A 642 4.82 -5.11 -20.34
CA GLN A 642 6.04 -4.80 -21.08
C GLN A 642 5.74 -4.04 -22.37
N ALA A 643 4.69 -4.43 -23.09
CA ALA A 643 4.30 -3.79 -24.33
C ALA A 643 3.74 -2.37 -24.10
N GLU A 644 2.98 -2.16 -23.01
CA GLU A 644 2.54 -0.84 -22.55
C GLU A 644 3.72 0.09 -22.27
N GLU A 645 4.68 -0.33 -21.43
CA GLU A 645 5.83 0.49 -21.06
C GLU A 645 6.76 0.78 -22.25
N LEU A 646 6.88 -0.17 -23.19
CA LEU A 646 7.63 0.03 -24.43
C LEU A 646 7.00 1.12 -25.30
N PHE A 647 5.67 1.14 -25.40
CA PHE A 647 4.96 2.16 -26.18
C PHE A 647 5.04 3.55 -25.53
N LEU A 648 4.91 3.61 -24.21
CA LEU A 648 5.11 4.83 -23.43
C LEU A 648 6.56 5.32 -23.54
N GLY A 649 7.51 4.44 -23.86
CA GLY A 649 8.93 4.75 -23.96
C GLY A 649 9.61 4.81 -22.59
N ASN A 650 9.09 4.05 -21.63
CA ASN A 650 9.68 3.82 -20.32
C ASN A 650 10.57 2.58 -20.31
N TYR A 651 10.41 1.73 -21.32
CA TYR A 651 11.00 0.41 -21.37
C TYR A 651 11.77 0.19 -22.67
N ARG A 652 12.94 -0.43 -22.58
CA ARG A 652 13.81 -0.74 -23.72
C ARG A 652 13.51 -2.12 -24.27
N ASN A 653 13.61 -2.30 -25.58
CA ASN A 653 13.47 -3.63 -26.19
C ASN A 653 14.45 -4.66 -25.61
N THR A 654 15.63 -4.22 -25.19
CA THR A 654 16.69 -5.06 -24.64
C THR A 654 16.72 -5.12 -23.12
N GLU A 655 15.74 -4.55 -22.42
CA GLU A 655 15.74 -4.45 -20.95
C GLU A 655 15.87 -5.83 -20.28
N ASN A 656 15.08 -6.81 -20.76
CA ASN A 656 15.10 -8.19 -20.28
C ASN A 656 16.15 -9.07 -20.97
N LYS A 657 17.04 -8.53 -21.81
CA LYS A 657 18.06 -9.36 -22.45
C LYS A 657 19.05 -9.84 -21.39
N ASN A 658 19.10 -11.15 -21.17
CA ASN A 658 20.12 -11.78 -20.35
C ASN A 658 21.41 -11.94 -21.16
N LEU A 659 22.55 -11.78 -20.47
CA LEU A 659 23.87 -11.96 -21.07
C LEU A 659 24.19 -13.45 -21.12
N THR A 660 24.72 -13.90 -22.24
CA THR A 660 25.27 -15.27 -22.34
C THR A 660 26.44 -15.46 -21.38
N LYS A 661 26.77 -16.69 -21.02
CA LYS A 661 27.98 -17.00 -20.21
C LYS A 661 29.27 -16.42 -20.80
N GLN A 662 29.37 -16.33 -22.13
CA GLN A 662 30.51 -15.69 -22.79
C GLN A 662 30.50 -14.15 -22.66
N GLU A 663 29.31 -13.53 -22.67
CA GLU A 663 29.15 -12.09 -22.46
C GLU A 663 29.35 -11.70 -20.99
N LEU A 664 28.89 -12.51 -20.04
CA LEU A 664 29.13 -12.31 -18.60
C LEU A 664 30.63 -12.24 -18.29
N LYS A 665 31.44 -13.12 -18.89
CA LYS A 665 32.90 -13.10 -18.76
C LYS A 665 33.57 -11.85 -19.33
N LYS A 666 32.87 -11.06 -20.16
CA LYS A 666 33.38 -9.81 -20.75
C LYS A 666 33.02 -8.57 -19.92
N LEU A 667 32.18 -8.72 -18.89
CA LEU A 667 31.83 -7.61 -18.01
C LEU A 667 33.07 -7.11 -17.27
N ASP A 668 33.15 -5.78 -17.14
CA ASP A 668 34.28 -5.10 -16.52
C ASP A 668 33.73 -3.97 -15.65
N ILE A 669 33.88 -4.13 -14.33
CA ILE A 669 33.43 -3.15 -13.34
C ILE A 669 34.05 -1.76 -13.59
N LYS A 670 35.27 -1.67 -14.14
CA LYS A 670 35.88 -0.37 -14.45
C LYS A 670 35.15 0.35 -15.59
N LYS A 671 34.63 -0.39 -16.58
CA LYS A 671 33.84 0.20 -17.67
C LYS A 671 32.46 0.65 -17.20
N LEU A 672 31.84 -0.13 -16.30
CA LEU A 672 30.61 0.27 -15.64
C LEU A 672 30.79 1.61 -14.91
N PHE A 673 31.85 1.72 -14.10
CA PHE A 673 32.11 2.90 -13.31
C PHE A 673 32.72 4.08 -14.11
N ALA A 674 33.31 3.83 -15.27
CA ALA A 674 33.61 4.90 -16.22
C ALA A 674 32.33 5.58 -16.74
N PHE A 675 31.25 4.81 -16.96
CA PHE A 675 29.95 5.37 -17.31
C PHE A 675 29.28 6.05 -16.10
N TYR A 676 29.39 5.47 -14.90
CA TYR A 676 28.99 6.14 -13.65
C TYR A 676 29.65 7.52 -13.51
N ASP A 677 30.96 7.61 -13.72
CA ASP A 677 31.73 8.86 -13.65
C ASP A 677 31.23 9.89 -14.67
N GLN A 678 31.02 9.48 -15.92
CA GLN A 678 30.47 10.33 -16.97
C GLN A 678 29.10 10.90 -16.56
N VAL A 679 28.25 10.07 -15.95
CA VAL A 679 26.90 10.46 -15.55
C VAL A 679 26.91 11.38 -14.33
N PHE A 680 27.65 11.08 -13.27
CA PHE A 680 27.55 11.82 -12.00
C PHE A 680 28.51 13.02 -11.87
N ARG A 681 29.60 13.08 -12.65
CA ARG A 681 30.54 14.23 -12.62
C ARG A 681 30.16 15.37 -13.55
N ASN A 682 29.25 15.15 -14.49
CA ASN A 682 28.77 16.19 -15.39
C ASN A 682 27.96 17.24 -14.62
N THR A 683 28.45 18.49 -14.52
CA THR A 683 27.81 19.57 -13.77
C THR A 683 26.81 20.39 -14.60
N ASN A 684 26.63 20.08 -15.88
CA ASN A 684 25.67 20.73 -16.76
C ASN A 684 24.23 20.41 -16.37
N ASN A 685 23.39 21.44 -16.18
CA ASN A 685 21.98 21.29 -15.76
C ASN A 685 21.81 20.37 -14.55
N ARG A 686 22.73 20.49 -13.58
CA ARG A 686 22.72 19.68 -12.38
C ARG A 686 22.14 20.47 -11.21
N ALA A 687 21.27 19.82 -10.43
CA ALA A 687 20.67 20.42 -9.26
C ALA A 687 20.97 19.61 -7.99
N VAL A 688 21.01 20.29 -6.85
CA VAL A 688 21.02 19.67 -5.53
C VAL A 688 19.87 20.22 -4.70
N LEU A 689 18.96 19.35 -4.28
CA LEU A 689 17.95 19.68 -3.30
C LEU A 689 18.42 19.27 -1.91
N ILE A 690 18.34 20.18 -0.95
CA ILE A 690 18.53 19.90 0.47
C ILE A 690 17.25 20.32 1.19
N SER A 691 16.50 19.34 1.71
CA SER A 691 15.21 19.51 2.39
C SER A 691 15.29 18.96 3.81
N GLY A 692 14.52 19.53 4.73
CA GLY A 692 14.39 19.02 6.11
C GLY A 692 14.61 20.06 7.19
N ASN A 693 14.73 19.61 8.44
CA ASN A 693 14.96 20.47 9.60
C ASN A 693 16.45 20.75 9.80
N PHE A 694 16.96 21.82 9.18
CA PHE A 694 18.36 22.25 9.27
C PHE A 694 18.52 23.76 9.41
N ASN A 695 19.67 24.19 9.95
CA ASN A 695 20.05 25.60 9.99
C ASN A 695 20.54 26.08 8.60
N ILE A 696 19.83 27.03 8.01
CA ILE A 696 20.13 27.47 6.64
C ILE A 696 21.52 28.11 6.48
N HIS A 697 22.02 28.84 7.48
CA HIS A 697 23.34 29.48 7.40
C HIS A 697 24.46 28.45 7.44
N GLN A 698 24.39 27.48 8.36
CA GLN A 698 25.37 26.39 8.44
C GLN A 698 25.34 25.52 7.17
N THR A 699 24.15 25.24 6.64
CA THR A 699 24.02 24.45 5.40
C THR A 699 24.58 25.19 4.18
N LYS A 700 24.46 26.52 4.10
CA LYS A 700 25.11 27.31 3.02
C LYS A 700 26.64 27.22 3.05
N ASP A 701 27.23 27.19 4.23
CA ASP A 701 28.68 26.99 4.40
C ASP A 701 29.09 25.59 3.92
N LEU A 702 28.30 24.56 4.27
CA LEU A 702 28.50 23.19 3.78
C LEU A 702 28.35 23.11 2.25
N VAL A 703 27.33 23.75 1.68
CA VAL A 703 27.11 23.80 0.22
C VAL A 703 28.33 24.35 -0.50
N THR A 704 28.86 25.49 -0.05
CA THR A 704 30.04 26.10 -0.67
C THR A 704 31.27 25.22 -0.48
N LYS A 705 31.44 24.61 0.70
CA LYS A 705 32.58 23.73 1.01
C LYS A 705 32.60 22.44 0.19
N TYR A 706 31.45 21.82 -0.07
CA TYR A 706 31.38 20.49 -0.68
C TYR A 706 30.98 20.54 -2.16
N PHE A 707 29.95 21.29 -2.54
CA PHE A 707 29.56 21.43 -3.95
C PHE A 707 30.44 22.40 -4.72
N GLY A 708 31.03 23.39 -4.03
CA GLY A 708 32.09 24.22 -4.61
C GLY A 708 33.34 23.42 -5.00
N ALA A 709 33.54 22.21 -4.46
CA ALA A 709 34.65 21.32 -4.80
C ALA A 709 34.45 20.48 -6.07
N TYR A 710 33.26 20.53 -6.70
CA TYR A 710 32.99 19.80 -7.93
C TYR A 710 33.65 20.51 -9.11
N LYS A 711 34.47 19.78 -9.87
CA LYS A 711 35.11 20.30 -11.07
C LYS A 711 34.03 20.57 -12.13
N PRO A 712 34.00 21.75 -12.77
CA PRO A 712 33.02 22.04 -13.80
C PRO A 712 33.24 21.10 -15.01
N ASP A 713 32.15 20.51 -15.46
CA ASP A 713 32.06 19.74 -16.70
C ASP A 713 30.74 20.07 -17.39
N HIS A 714 30.84 20.72 -18.54
CA HIS A 714 29.71 21.23 -19.30
C HIS A 714 29.41 20.39 -20.55
N GLN A 715 29.85 19.11 -20.58
CA GLN A 715 29.59 18.24 -21.71
C GLN A 715 28.07 18.12 -21.96
N ILE A 716 27.66 18.39 -23.20
CA ILE A 716 26.28 18.16 -23.64
C ILE A 716 26.12 16.66 -23.87
N LEU A 717 25.20 16.04 -23.12
CA LEU A 717 24.89 14.62 -23.26
C LEU A 717 24.08 14.38 -24.54
N GLN A 718 24.40 13.30 -25.24
CA GLN A 718 23.64 12.83 -26.41
C GLN A 718 22.87 11.57 -26.09
N TRP A 719 21.71 11.43 -26.71
CA TRP A 719 20.71 10.43 -26.36
C TRP A 719 20.41 9.58 -27.58
N GLN A 720 20.38 8.28 -27.37
CA GLN A 720 19.75 7.36 -28.30
C GLN A 720 18.25 7.63 -28.17
N SER A 721 17.60 8.07 -29.25
CA SER A 721 16.14 8.12 -29.27
C SER A 721 15.66 6.67 -29.15
N ASP A 722 15.00 6.33 -28.04
CA ASP A 722 14.35 5.03 -27.93
C ASP A 722 13.25 5.00 -29.01
N SER A 723 13.36 4.06 -29.97
CA SER A 723 12.38 3.90 -31.03
C SER A 723 11.14 3.21 -30.46
N SER A 724 10.28 3.96 -29.75
CA SER A 724 8.95 3.46 -29.41
C SER A 724 8.22 3.09 -30.70
N PRO A 725 7.52 1.94 -30.75
CA PRO A 725 6.76 1.58 -31.93
C PRO A 725 5.67 2.64 -32.19
N ALA A 726 5.48 3.01 -33.45
CA ALA A 726 4.42 3.95 -33.82
C ALA A 726 3.02 3.36 -33.58
N ILE A 727 2.86 2.04 -33.77
CA ILE A 727 1.61 1.29 -33.57
C ILE A 727 1.89 -0.04 -32.85
N LEU A 728 1.11 -0.36 -31.82
CA LEU A 728 1.03 -1.63 -31.09
C LEU A 728 -0.45 -2.03 -31.01
N ASN A 729 -0.87 -3.01 -31.78
CA ASN A 729 -2.20 -3.60 -31.61
C ASN A 729 -1.96 -5.08 -31.33
N LYS A 730 -1.95 -5.45 -30.05
CA LYS A 730 -1.59 -6.80 -29.61
C LYS A 730 -2.68 -7.34 -28.70
N ASP A 731 -3.06 -8.57 -28.96
CA ASP A 731 -3.93 -9.36 -28.11
C ASP A 731 -3.07 -10.42 -27.44
N PHE A 732 -2.88 -10.29 -26.13
CA PHE A 732 -2.15 -11.24 -25.30
C PHE A 732 -3.10 -12.24 -24.62
N ALA A 733 -4.42 -12.03 -24.68
CA ALA A 733 -5.40 -12.89 -24.03
C ALA A 733 -5.68 -14.17 -24.85
N PRO A 734 -5.95 -15.32 -24.21
CA PRO A 734 -6.39 -16.55 -24.88
C PRO A 734 -7.67 -16.34 -25.72
N GLU A 735 -7.79 -17.06 -26.85
CA GLU A 735 -8.95 -16.92 -27.75
C GLU A 735 -10.31 -17.21 -27.09
N ASN A 736 -10.33 -18.09 -26.09
CA ASN A 736 -11.54 -18.48 -25.35
C ASN A 736 -11.93 -17.48 -24.25
N GLN A 737 -11.11 -16.46 -23.99
CA GLN A 737 -11.41 -15.44 -23.00
C GLN A 737 -12.38 -14.39 -23.58
N THR A 738 -13.63 -14.42 -23.12
CA THR A 738 -14.68 -13.49 -23.57
C THR A 738 -14.53 -12.10 -22.96
N ARG A 739 -13.92 -11.99 -21.77
CA ARG A 739 -13.78 -10.76 -21.01
C ARG A 739 -12.32 -10.37 -20.85
N LYS A 740 -11.95 -9.19 -21.34
CA LYS A 740 -10.55 -8.79 -21.52
C LYS A 740 -10.20 -7.55 -20.70
N ASP A 741 -8.97 -7.52 -20.21
CA ASP A 741 -8.32 -6.29 -19.77
C ASP A 741 -7.97 -5.45 -21.00
N VAL A 742 -8.18 -4.15 -20.89
CA VAL A 742 -7.97 -3.23 -22.00
C VAL A 742 -7.17 -2.03 -21.51
N THR A 743 -6.04 -1.78 -22.15
CA THR A 743 -5.36 -0.49 -22.08
C THR A 743 -5.47 0.22 -23.42
N LEU A 744 -5.99 1.45 -23.41
CA LEU A 744 -5.96 2.39 -24.55
C LEU A 744 -4.97 3.51 -24.24
N ILE A 745 -3.96 3.68 -25.09
CA ILE A 745 -2.93 4.71 -24.89
C ILE A 745 -2.95 5.68 -26.06
N THR A 746 -3.22 6.95 -25.79
CA THR A 746 -3.03 8.02 -26.76
C THR A 746 -1.64 8.65 -26.59
N LYS A 747 -1.09 9.29 -27.61
CA LYS A 747 0.18 10.03 -27.51
C LYS A 747 0.10 11.30 -28.34
N SER A 748 0.60 12.41 -27.81
CA SER A 748 0.54 13.72 -28.49
C SER A 748 1.72 14.60 -28.10
N PRO A 749 2.23 15.44 -29.01
CA PRO A 749 3.24 16.43 -28.64
C PRO A 749 2.64 17.45 -27.67
N VAL A 750 3.44 17.95 -26.74
CA VAL A 750 3.02 19.04 -25.84
C VAL A 750 4.12 20.08 -25.69
N ILE A 751 3.72 21.34 -25.45
CA ILE A 751 4.66 22.40 -25.10
C ILE A 751 4.88 22.31 -23.57
N PRO A 752 6.09 22.03 -23.09
CA PRO A 752 6.35 21.92 -21.66
C PRO A 752 6.27 23.31 -21.01
N SER A 753 5.30 23.47 -20.10
CA SER A 753 5.18 24.61 -19.20
C SER A 753 4.37 24.18 -17.97
N ALA A 754 4.55 24.84 -16.83
CA ALA A 754 3.77 24.54 -15.63
C ALA A 754 2.26 24.67 -15.88
N LYS A 755 1.82 25.72 -16.60
CA LYS A 755 0.41 25.89 -16.99
C LYS A 755 -0.11 24.70 -17.79
N ASN A 756 0.64 24.22 -18.79
CA ASN A 756 0.21 23.10 -19.63
C ASN A 756 0.18 21.78 -18.86
N ILE A 757 1.14 21.54 -17.96
CA ILE A 757 1.15 20.34 -17.11
C ILE A 757 -0.05 20.34 -16.18
N TYR A 758 -0.37 21.47 -15.56
CA TYR A 758 -1.58 21.63 -14.75
C TYR A 758 -2.86 21.45 -15.57
N ALA A 759 -2.89 21.95 -16.81
CA ALA A 759 -4.01 21.76 -17.72
C ALA A 759 -4.17 20.30 -18.15
N ILE A 760 -3.07 19.55 -18.37
CA ILE A 760 -3.11 18.09 -18.62
C ILE A 760 -3.74 17.36 -17.43
N GLN A 761 -3.33 17.70 -16.20
CA GLN A 761 -3.89 17.08 -15.00
C GLN A 761 -5.39 17.35 -14.87
N LEU A 762 -5.83 18.58 -15.12
CA LEU A 762 -7.26 18.93 -15.13
C LEU A 762 -8.01 18.21 -16.27
N ALA A 763 -7.44 18.12 -17.47
CA ALA A 763 -8.02 17.40 -18.59
C ALA A 763 -8.22 15.91 -18.26
N LYS A 764 -7.23 15.28 -17.60
CA LYS A 764 -7.32 13.90 -17.11
C LYS A 764 -8.50 13.71 -16.15
N GLU A 765 -8.70 14.63 -15.20
CA GLU A 765 -9.79 14.55 -14.22
C GLU A 765 -11.17 14.69 -14.88
N LEU A 766 -11.30 15.62 -15.84
CA LEU A 766 -12.53 15.80 -16.60
C LEU A 766 -12.85 14.56 -17.47
N LEU A 767 -11.83 13.98 -18.11
CA LEU A 767 -11.99 12.75 -18.88
C LEU A 767 -12.35 11.56 -18.00
N GLN A 768 -11.69 11.39 -16.84
CA GLN A 768 -12.04 10.35 -15.86
C GLN A 768 -13.51 10.44 -15.47
N ALA A 769 -13.98 11.63 -15.07
CA ALA A 769 -15.36 11.83 -14.63
C ALA A 769 -16.37 11.52 -15.74
N ARG A 770 -16.12 12.02 -16.97
CA ARG A 770 -16.99 11.79 -18.12
C ARG A 770 -17.02 10.32 -18.55
N PHE A 771 -15.86 9.67 -18.60
CA PHE A 771 -15.78 8.28 -19.00
C PHE A 771 -16.42 7.36 -17.95
N PHE A 772 -16.21 7.62 -16.66
CA PHE A 772 -16.89 6.92 -15.58
C PHE A 772 -18.42 7.08 -15.67
N GLU A 773 -18.91 8.33 -15.76
CA GLU A 773 -20.35 8.60 -15.83
C GLU A 773 -21.02 7.95 -17.04
N THR A 774 -20.35 7.93 -18.19
CA THR A 774 -20.92 7.34 -19.40
C THR A 774 -20.75 5.82 -19.42
N ALA A 775 -19.53 5.31 -19.34
CA ALA A 775 -19.25 3.88 -19.50
C ALA A 775 -19.83 3.03 -18.36
N ARG A 776 -19.75 3.50 -17.10
CA ARG A 776 -20.32 2.82 -15.92
C ARG A 776 -21.77 3.22 -15.68
N ASN A 777 -22.07 4.49 -15.37
CA ASN A 777 -23.40 4.86 -14.86
C ASN A 777 -24.49 4.85 -15.95
N LYS A 778 -24.17 5.30 -17.17
CA LYS A 778 -25.13 5.31 -18.29
C LYS A 778 -25.25 3.96 -18.98
N TYR A 779 -24.13 3.30 -19.29
CA TYR A 779 -24.12 2.08 -20.10
C TYR A 779 -23.89 0.78 -19.33
N GLY A 780 -23.33 0.80 -18.12
CA GLY A 780 -23.11 -0.39 -17.30
C GLY A 780 -22.15 -1.43 -17.91
N LYS A 781 -21.23 -0.99 -18.79
CA LYS A 781 -20.33 -1.87 -19.56
C LYS A 781 -18.95 -2.08 -18.93
N VAL A 782 -18.67 -1.33 -17.88
CA VAL A 782 -17.41 -1.37 -17.10
C VAL A 782 -17.75 -1.14 -15.63
N TYR A 783 -16.95 -1.72 -14.73
CA TYR A 783 -17.10 -1.52 -13.29
C TYR A 783 -16.35 -0.28 -12.79
N SER A 784 -15.02 -0.28 -12.86
CA SER A 784 -14.16 0.83 -12.42
C SER A 784 -13.17 1.19 -13.53
N PRO A 785 -13.61 1.95 -14.56
CA PRO A 785 -12.71 2.45 -15.59
C PRO A 785 -11.79 3.53 -15.00
N SER A 786 -10.54 3.54 -15.44
CA SER A 786 -9.56 4.55 -15.03
C SER A 786 -8.95 5.26 -16.23
N VAL A 787 -8.69 6.54 -16.05
CA VAL A 787 -7.99 7.44 -16.97
C VAL A 787 -6.84 8.03 -16.18
N SER A 788 -5.62 7.72 -16.59
CA SER A 788 -4.40 8.35 -16.13
C SER A 788 -3.74 9.11 -17.27
N CYS A 789 -2.71 9.88 -16.95
CA CYS A 789 -1.89 10.54 -17.95
C CYS A 789 -0.42 10.44 -17.55
N GLU A 790 0.43 10.25 -18.55
CA GLU A 790 1.87 10.36 -18.43
C GLU A 790 2.32 11.51 -19.33
N TYR A 791 3.08 12.45 -18.79
CA TYR A 791 3.70 13.49 -19.58
C TYR A 791 5.21 13.39 -19.45
N LYS A 792 5.89 13.65 -20.55
CA LYS A 792 7.34 13.71 -20.64
C LYS A 792 7.70 15.06 -21.21
N THR A 793 8.63 15.73 -20.56
CA THR A 793 9.26 16.97 -21.08
C THR A 793 10.52 16.66 -21.88
N TYR A 794 11.02 15.42 -21.78
CA TYR A 794 12.30 15.00 -22.33
C TYR A 794 12.29 13.52 -22.78
N PRO A 795 13.01 13.12 -23.85
CA PRO A 795 13.73 13.95 -24.81
C PRO A 795 12.81 14.66 -25.80
N VAL A 796 11.64 14.08 -26.06
CA VAL A 796 10.60 14.66 -26.92
C VAL A 796 9.38 14.95 -26.05
N PRO A 797 9.05 16.23 -25.83
CA PRO A 797 7.87 16.62 -25.08
C PRO A 797 6.60 15.96 -25.61
N SER A 798 5.95 15.14 -24.78
CA SER A 798 4.72 14.45 -25.15
C SER A 798 3.84 14.19 -23.94
N VAL A 799 2.55 14.02 -24.20
CA VAL A 799 1.56 13.57 -23.23
C VAL A 799 0.85 12.34 -23.78
N SER A 800 0.62 11.38 -22.91
CA SER A 800 -0.14 10.18 -23.16
C SER A 800 -1.30 10.09 -22.18
N PHE A 801 -2.54 10.00 -22.68
CA PHE A 801 -3.68 9.60 -21.84
C PHE A 801 -3.83 8.09 -21.93
N ILE A 802 -3.88 7.43 -20.77
CA ILE A 802 -3.94 5.99 -20.63
C ILE A 802 -5.29 5.64 -20.01
N VAL A 803 -6.11 4.87 -20.73
CA VAL A 803 -7.40 4.40 -20.24
C VAL A 803 -7.31 2.92 -19.96
N LYS A 804 -7.64 2.51 -18.74
CA LYS A 804 -7.71 1.10 -18.37
C LYS A 804 -9.12 0.73 -17.96
N PHE A 805 -9.63 -0.35 -18.51
CA PHE A 805 -10.91 -0.94 -18.13
C PHE A 805 -10.92 -2.43 -18.45
N ARG A 806 -11.87 -3.15 -17.84
CA ARG A 806 -12.16 -4.55 -18.17
C ARG A 806 -13.59 -4.66 -18.68
N SER A 807 -13.80 -5.35 -19.79
CA SER A 807 -15.13 -5.47 -20.42
C SER A 807 -15.26 -6.71 -21.31
N GLU A 808 -16.48 -7.03 -21.72
CA GLU A 808 -16.78 -8.10 -22.68
C GLU A 808 -16.23 -7.72 -24.07
N LYS A 809 -15.73 -8.71 -24.81
CA LYS A 809 -15.07 -8.52 -26.11
C LYS A 809 -15.94 -7.73 -27.10
N GLU A 810 -17.25 -7.94 -27.07
CA GLU A 810 -18.22 -7.28 -27.94
C GLU A 810 -18.42 -5.79 -27.61
N ASP A 811 -18.15 -5.39 -26.37
CA ASP A 811 -18.34 -4.03 -25.86
C ASP A 811 -17.11 -3.13 -26.02
N ILE A 812 -15.92 -3.73 -26.21
CA ILE A 812 -14.65 -3.00 -26.36
C ILE A 812 -14.67 -1.98 -27.51
N PRO A 813 -15.14 -2.30 -28.74
CA PRO A 813 -15.18 -1.33 -29.83
C PRO A 813 -16.06 -0.13 -29.51
N PHE A 814 -17.20 -0.35 -28.84
CA PHE A 814 -18.08 0.71 -28.40
C PHE A 814 -17.41 1.61 -27.35
N LEU A 815 -16.78 1.02 -26.32
CA LEU A 815 -16.11 1.76 -25.25
C LEU A 815 -14.91 2.57 -25.76
N LYS A 816 -14.15 2.02 -26.71
CA LYS A 816 -13.08 2.75 -27.41
C LYS A 816 -13.61 3.99 -28.12
N ASN A 817 -14.65 3.82 -28.94
CA ASN A 817 -15.26 4.94 -29.67
C ASN A 817 -15.89 5.97 -28.71
N LEU A 818 -16.49 5.51 -27.62
CA LEU A 818 -17.01 6.38 -26.57
C LEU A 818 -15.90 7.26 -26.00
N PHE A 819 -14.79 6.68 -25.56
CA PHE A 819 -13.66 7.45 -25.02
C PHE A 819 -13.09 8.44 -26.04
N LEU A 820 -12.90 8.01 -27.29
CA LEU A 820 -12.38 8.88 -28.36
C LEU A 820 -13.31 10.05 -28.69
N ASN A 821 -14.63 9.88 -28.57
CA ASN A 821 -15.57 10.97 -28.75
C ASN A 821 -15.53 11.95 -27.57
N LEU A 822 -15.44 11.44 -26.34
CA LEU A 822 -15.35 12.28 -25.13
C LEU A 822 -14.12 13.21 -25.14
N MET A 823 -13.03 12.81 -25.79
CA MET A 823 -11.86 13.66 -25.98
C MET A 823 -12.08 14.81 -26.98
N LYS A 824 -13.03 14.66 -27.90
CA LYS A 824 -13.36 15.70 -28.90
C LYS A 824 -14.43 16.66 -28.39
N ASP A 825 -15.25 16.22 -27.44
CA ASP A 825 -16.28 17.04 -26.83
C ASP A 825 -15.67 18.16 -25.99
N SER A 826 -16.15 19.39 -26.19
CA SER A 826 -15.68 20.55 -25.42
C SER A 826 -15.77 20.28 -23.92
N ALA A 827 -14.77 20.72 -23.16
CA ALA A 827 -14.82 20.70 -21.71
C ALA A 827 -16.00 21.51 -21.16
N ASP A 828 -16.59 21.06 -20.05
CA ASP A 828 -17.69 21.74 -19.37
C ASP A 828 -17.09 22.81 -18.44
N ALA A 829 -17.50 24.06 -18.61
CA ALA A 829 -16.90 25.19 -17.90
C ALA A 829 -17.12 25.09 -16.38
N HIS A 830 -18.30 24.65 -15.95
CA HIS A 830 -18.61 24.52 -14.53
C HIS A 830 -17.83 23.36 -13.87
N ALA A 831 -17.71 22.23 -14.56
CA ALA A 831 -16.88 21.11 -14.14
C ALA A 831 -15.40 21.49 -14.05
N LEU A 832 -14.88 22.25 -15.02
CA LEU A 832 -13.51 22.76 -14.99
C LEU A 832 -13.26 23.63 -13.74
N GLU A 833 -14.16 24.57 -13.42
CA GLU A 833 -14.02 25.41 -12.24
C GLU A 833 -14.04 24.60 -10.93
N ASN A 834 -14.85 23.54 -10.85
CA ASN A 834 -14.83 22.63 -9.69
C ASN A 834 -13.52 21.82 -9.63
N SER A 835 -13.05 21.29 -10.75
CA SER A 835 -11.77 20.58 -10.83
C SER A 835 -10.60 21.48 -10.46
N LYS A 836 -10.60 22.76 -10.84
CA LYS A 836 -9.59 23.75 -10.41
C LYS A 836 -9.58 23.93 -8.91
N LYS A 837 -10.74 24.13 -8.27
CA LYS A 837 -10.84 24.25 -6.80
C LYS A 837 -10.28 23.01 -6.11
N ALA A 838 -10.67 21.82 -6.58
CA ALA A 838 -10.16 20.54 -6.07
C ALA A 838 -8.64 20.43 -6.20
N PHE A 839 -8.12 20.85 -7.35
CA PHE A 839 -6.70 20.77 -7.65
C PHE A 839 -5.88 21.78 -6.84
N LEU A 840 -6.40 22.99 -6.63
CA LEU A 840 -5.80 24.00 -5.76
C LEU A 840 -5.68 23.52 -4.31
N ILE A 841 -6.71 22.86 -3.78
CA ILE A 841 -6.68 22.27 -2.44
C ILE A 841 -5.57 21.21 -2.39
N SER A 842 -5.60 20.25 -3.33
CA SER A 842 -4.61 19.16 -3.38
C SER A 842 -3.17 19.66 -3.55
N MET A 843 -2.94 20.70 -4.36
CA MET A 843 -1.61 21.31 -4.51
C MET A 843 -1.18 22.04 -3.24
N THR A 844 -2.11 22.72 -2.55
CA THR A 844 -1.79 23.37 -1.26
C THR A 844 -1.36 22.33 -0.22
N GLU A 845 -2.05 21.20 -0.15
CA GLU A 845 -1.69 20.08 0.74
C GLU A 845 -0.31 19.53 0.40
N LYS A 846 -0.02 19.30 -0.89
CA LYS A 846 1.29 18.83 -1.35
C LYS A 846 2.43 19.81 -1.02
N ILE A 847 2.22 21.11 -1.20
CA ILE A 847 3.24 22.12 -0.93
C ILE A 847 3.50 22.30 0.58
N ASN A 848 2.49 22.07 1.42
CA ASN A 848 2.61 22.18 2.87
C ASN A 848 3.19 20.91 3.54
N ASP A 849 3.06 19.75 2.89
CA ASP A 849 3.68 18.50 3.34
C ASP A 849 5.16 18.46 2.94
N PRO A 850 6.12 18.29 3.87
CA PRO A 850 7.55 18.35 3.57
C PRO A 850 7.99 17.38 2.47
N TYR A 851 7.48 16.14 2.52
CA TYR A 851 7.85 15.08 1.58
C TYR A 851 7.22 15.29 0.19
N SER A 852 5.97 15.72 0.13
CA SER A 852 5.30 16.03 -1.14
C SER A 852 5.89 17.28 -1.79
N LYS A 853 6.25 18.31 -1.00
CA LYS A 853 6.95 19.50 -1.50
C LYS A 853 8.29 19.13 -2.12
N GLU A 854 9.07 18.27 -1.45
CA GLU A 854 10.33 17.74 -2.00
C GLU A 854 10.10 17.10 -3.38
N LYS A 855 9.06 16.25 -3.51
CA LYS A 855 8.72 15.62 -4.79
C LYS A 855 8.36 16.61 -5.89
N GLU A 856 7.54 17.63 -5.59
CA GLU A 856 7.14 18.63 -6.59
C GLU A 856 8.35 19.48 -7.06
N ILE A 857 9.29 19.79 -6.15
CA ILE A 857 10.54 20.47 -6.51
C ILE A 857 11.43 19.59 -7.40
N VAL A 858 11.64 18.32 -7.02
CA VAL A 858 12.44 17.37 -7.80
C VAL A 858 11.83 17.17 -9.18
N GLN A 859 10.51 16.99 -9.26
CA GLN A 859 9.80 16.84 -10.52
C GLN A 859 9.96 18.08 -11.40
N SER A 860 9.84 19.28 -10.83
CA SER A 860 10.07 20.54 -11.57
C SER A 860 11.50 20.63 -12.13
N CYS A 861 12.50 20.15 -11.38
CA CYS A 861 13.88 20.08 -11.86
C CYS A 861 14.05 19.09 -13.01
N ILE A 862 13.43 17.90 -12.90
CA ILE A 862 13.42 16.89 -13.97
C ILE A 862 12.82 17.47 -15.25
N ASP A 863 11.70 18.18 -15.08
CA ASP A 863 10.92 18.75 -16.16
C ASP A 863 11.45 20.07 -16.72
N GLN A 864 12.53 20.61 -16.14
CA GLN A 864 13.06 21.94 -16.47
C GLN A 864 12.01 23.05 -16.38
N LEU A 865 11.12 22.94 -15.41
CA LEU A 865 10.21 24.01 -15.05
C LEU A 865 10.91 24.97 -14.11
N ASN A 866 10.47 26.23 -14.13
CA ASN A 866 10.93 27.20 -13.15
C ASN A 866 10.33 26.82 -11.79
N ILE A 867 11.15 26.70 -10.76
CA ILE A 867 10.67 26.38 -9.40
C ILE A 867 9.73 27.49 -8.90
N GLU A 868 9.89 28.72 -9.40
CA GLU A 868 8.98 29.85 -9.17
C GLU A 868 7.54 29.60 -9.63
N ASP A 869 7.32 28.69 -10.59
CA ASP A 869 5.97 28.31 -11.00
C ASP A 869 5.22 27.61 -9.86
N LEU A 870 5.94 26.92 -8.96
CA LEU A 870 5.37 26.35 -7.75
C LEU A 870 4.96 27.42 -6.73
N GLU A 871 5.57 28.61 -6.74
CA GLU A 871 5.13 29.74 -5.90
C GLU A 871 3.86 30.37 -6.47
N ASN A 872 3.72 30.34 -7.80
CA ASN A 872 2.63 30.96 -8.54
C ASN A 872 1.54 29.97 -8.99
N TYR A 873 1.54 28.73 -8.48
CA TYR A 873 0.66 27.65 -8.91
C TYR A 873 -0.82 28.05 -8.88
N LYS A 874 -1.24 28.83 -7.88
CA LYS A 874 -2.63 29.31 -7.76
C LYS A 874 -3.04 30.16 -8.96
N SER A 875 -2.19 31.10 -9.36
CA SER A 875 -2.44 31.97 -10.51
C SER A 875 -2.44 31.18 -11.81
N LEU A 876 -1.47 30.26 -11.96
CA LEU A 876 -1.36 29.41 -13.14
C LEU A 876 -2.61 28.53 -13.31
N ILE A 877 -3.06 27.84 -12.26
CA ILE A 877 -4.25 26.99 -12.30
C ILE A 877 -5.52 27.80 -12.61
N ASN A 878 -5.68 28.97 -11.99
CA ASN A 878 -6.83 29.83 -12.23
C ASN A 878 -6.87 30.36 -13.67
N SER A 879 -5.70 30.59 -14.30
CA SER A 879 -5.58 31.06 -15.69
C SER A 879 -5.94 30.02 -16.76
N ILE A 880 -6.14 28.75 -16.40
CA ILE A 880 -6.47 27.68 -17.34
C ILE A 880 -7.91 27.86 -17.83
N THR A 881 -8.14 27.81 -19.13
CA THR A 881 -9.45 28.00 -19.75
C THR A 881 -9.97 26.71 -20.37
N VAL A 882 -11.24 26.69 -20.76
CA VAL A 882 -11.81 25.59 -21.56
C VAL A 882 -11.03 25.40 -22.86
N ASP A 883 -10.56 26.49 -23.48
CA ASP A 883 -9.77 26.43 -24.72
C ASP A 883 -8.39 25.80 -24.50
N ASP A 884 -7.75 26.05 -23.35
CA ASP A 884 -6.49 25.36 -23.00
C ASP A 884 -6.69 23.84 -22.91
N ILE A 885 -7.77 23.40 -22.25
CA ILE A 885 -8.13 21.97 -22.14
C ILE A 885 -8.44 21.38 -23.52
N ASN A 886 -9.30 22.05 -24.29
CA ASN A 886 -9.66 21.61 -25.64
C ASN A 886 -8.46 21.56 -26.57
N THR A 887 -7.48 22.48 -26.43
CA THR A 887 -6.24 22.47 -27.22
C THR A 887 -5.40 21.23 -26.89
N ILE A 888 -5.25 20.88 -25.61
CA ILE A 888 -4.53 19.66 -25.20
C ILE A 888 -5.21 18.42 -25.77
N LEU A 889 -6.54 18.32 -25.63
CA LEU A 889 -7.28 17.14 -26.08
C LEU A 889 -7.42 17.03 -27.60
N SER A 890 -7.53 18.15 -28.32
CA SER A 890 -7.60 18.18 -29.78
C SER A 890 -6.26 17.99 -30.47
N SER A 891 -5.15 18.31 -29.80
CA SER A 891 -3.79 17.99 -30.27
C SER A 891 -3.54 16.48 -30.40
N VAL A 892 -4.41 15.68 -29.77
CA VAL A 892 -4.48 14.23 -29.97
C VAL A 892 -5.01 13.92 -31.35
N LYS A 893 -4.08 13.80 -32.30
CA LYS A 893 -4.38 13.36 -33.67
C LYS A 893 -5.07 12.00 -33.63
N SER A 894 -5.97 11.78 -34.58
CA SER A 894 -6.82 10.60 -34.66
C SER A 894 -6.01 9.29 -34.58
N VAL A 895 -6.04 8.71 -33.38
CA VAL A 895 -5.90 7.28 -33.05
C VAL A 895 -4.50 6.69 -33.27
N ASP A 896 -3.54 7.14 -32.45
CA ASP A 896 -2.49 6.24 -31.94
C ASP A 896 -3.00 5.39 -30.75
N ALA A 897 -4.33 5.37 -30.51
CA ALA A 897 -4.97 4.61 -29.44
C ALA A 897 -4.83 3.10 -29.70
N GLN A 898 -3.78 2.57 -29.12
CA GLN A 898 -3.39 1.17 -29.18
C GLN A 898 -4.20 0.37 -28.19
N LEU A 899 -4.80 -0.70 -28.69
CA LEU A 899 -5.45 -1.69 -27.85
C LEU A 899 -4.39 -2.73 -27.55
N ILE A 900 -3.92 -2.72 -26.31
CA ILE A 900 -3.19 -3.84 -25.76
C ILE A 900 -4.28 -4.64 -25.03
N GLN A 901 -4.57 -5.86 -25.44
CA GLN A 901 -5.48 -6.79 -24.75
C GLN A 901 -4.68 -7.78 -23.92
#